data_AF-A0A1C6KE38-F1
#
_entry.id   AF-A0A1C6KE38-F1
#
_cell.length_a   1.000
_cell.length_b   1.000
_cell.length_c   1.000
_cell.angle_alpha   90.00
_cell.angle_beta   90.00
_cell.angle_gamma   90.00
#
_symmetry.space_group_name_H-M   'P 1'
#
loop_
_entity.id
_entity.type
_entity.pdbx_description
1 polymer ?
#
loop_
_entity_poly.entity_id
_entity_poly.type
_entity_poly.pdbx_seq_one_letter_code
_entity_poly.pdbx_strand_id
1 'polypeptide(L)'
;MVKTGLLTFYHIHHYGAMLQAYATERAVASLGSECEIIDYYVNQDNTLFQRPTGLGSAAHDAHTALHYGPLKARYERFEAFSRENLNISGRRYQSLEELRQAELPYDVLLSGSDQIWNPKIFPDGRFDPVFFGAFSHKRKIAYAPSFGIPRIPDGMEEELRTYLESFSHLSVRERQGQGIVRDITGKDVPVVLDPTLLLERTDWAAAARDGGAGRGYILCYCISRPDALAPYIRRLAEETGLPVVQLCGVRQKVHPKARCILSAGPAEFLGLFRDAAYVCTNSFHGTVFSVQFQKPFFTAVAPAEMAAPESSRTFSLLSRLGLGERIIGKGDTADLTAPIDWAAVGERLGRERKLSLDYLRCALEDRPHTPEEAPVKAEERPLPHLADHTHCTGCTACASGCPKDAITMERDREGFAYPVIDGAACVRCGHCTAVCPVLRERPQSSMPAVFAAWNRNDEIRRDSTSGGVFTLLAEYILESGGVVFGAAFDGSQHLRHTACFRKEELWRLRGAKYVQSDLEGVFREVRRWLDQRPVLFSGTPCQVDGLYRYLGGRPENLTTCDLVCHGVPSPGVWEDMARSLEARRQQPLQAVRFRNKVAGWKDSHFTAVYGDGTVDTAPLFRTEYGRAFGRALFLRPSCYRCPYASMTRVGDLTLGDFWGLRPDELPDQQEKGISLLLVNTPHGSHIFDQLPLAKQPFPPERAIAGNPRLASPIPLPPERTAFFAAYALEPFDQVRREFCRLPPLPVRAAGRLLSPEVKAAIRKKLK
;
A
#
# COMPACT_ATOMS: atom_id res chain seq x y z
N MET A 1 -44.46 -2.55 -16.79
CA MET A 1 -43.16 -2.03 -16.33
C MET A 1 -42.70 -2.98 -15.23
N VAL A 2 -41.44 -3.43 -15.23
CA VAL A 2 -40.95 -4.35 -14.18
C VAL A 2 -40.89 -3.58 -12.86
N LYS A 3 -41.50 -4.12 -11.80
CA LYS A 3 -41.50 -3.49 -10.47
C LYS A 3 -40.42 -4.13 -9.59
N THR A 4 -39.42 -3.33 -9.22
CA THR A 4 -38.21 -3.78 -8.50
C THR A 4 -38.26 -3.36 -7.04
N GLY A 5 -38.12 -4.34 -6.14
CA GLY A 5 -37.94 -4.10 -4.70
C GLY A 5 -36.46 -4.00 -4.36
N LEU A 6 -35.98 -2.82 -3.98
CA LEU A 6 -34.58 -2.55 -3.65
C LEU A 6 -34.32 -2.80 -2.16
N LEU A 7 -33.33 -3.66 -1.88
CA LEU A 7 -32.82 -3.98 -0.55
C LEU A 7 -31.45 -3.33 -0.36
N THR A 8 -31.37 -2.27 0.44
CA THR A 8 -30.12 -1.53 0.67
C THR A 8 -30.17 -0.72 1.97
N PHE A 9 -29.04 -0.14 2.39
CA PHE A 9 -29.02 0.76 3.53
C PHE A 9 -29.44 2.17 3.13
N TYR A 10 -30.40 2.74 3.84
CA TYR A 10 -30.79 4.14 3.66
C TYR A 10 -31.13 4.86 4.98
N HIS A 11 -31.57 4.13 6.02
CA HIS A 11 -31.88 4.70 7.34
C HIS A 11 -30.68 5.22 8.13
N ILE A 12 -29.48 4.79 7.79
CA ILE A 12 -28.27 5.21 8.49
C ILE A 12 -27.99 6.65 8.04
N HIS A 13 -27.81 7.58 8.98
CA HIS A 13 -27.49 9.00 8.72
C HIS A 13 -26.05 9.20 8.21
N HIS A 14 -25.71 8.45 7.16
CA HIS A 14 -24.43 8.31 6.51
C HIS A 14 -24.59 8.71 5.04
N TYR A 15 -23.80 9.68 4.58
CA TYR A 15 -23.94 10.25 3.23
C TYR A 15 -23.82 9.18 2.13
N GLY A 16 -22.86 8.25 2.28
CA GLY A 16 -22.61 7.21 1.29
C GLY A 16 -23.81 6.30 1.06
N ALA A 17 -24.42 5.79 2.14
CA ALA A 17 -25.55 4.86 2.06
C ALA A 17 -26.77 5.55 1.43
N MET A 18 -27.11 6.75 1.92
CA MET A 18 -28.23 7.54 1.41
C MET A 18 -28.08 7.89 -0.08
N LEU A 19 -26.91 8.40 -0.49
CA LEU A 19 -26.67 8.81 -1.87
C LEU A 19 -26.55 7.60 -2.82
N GLN A 20 -26.05 6.46 -2.33
CA GLN A 20 -26.02 5.21 -3.08
C GLN A 20 -27.44 4.67 -3.30
N ALA A 21 -28.30 4.66 -2.27
CA ALA A 21 -29.69 4.25 -2.41
C ALA A 21 -30.43 5.12 -3.44
N TYR A 22 -30.29 6.44 -3.33
CA TYR A 22 -30.81 7.40 -4.31
C TYR A 22 -30.32 7.11 -5.73
N ALA A 23 -29.03 6.87 -5.90
CA ALA A 23 -28.46 6.61 -7.23
C ALA A 23 -28.91 5.27 -7.83
N THR A 24 -29.03 4.22 -7.02
CA THR A 24 -29.56 2.92 -7.49
C THR A 24 -31.01 3.05 -7.95
N GLU A 25 -31.86 3.72 -7.17
CA GLU A 25 -33.26 3.95 -7.54
C GLU A 25 -33.38 4.68 -8.87
N ARG A 26 -32.63 5.79 -9.03
CA ARG A 26 -32.62 6.59 -10.27
C ARG A 26 -32.06 5.83 -11.46
N ALA A 27 -31.03 5.01 -11.27
CA ALA A 27 -30.47 4.17 -12.33
C ALA A 27 -31.48 3.13 -12.82
N VAL A 28 -32.17 2.43 -11.92
CA VAL A 28 -33.24 1.47 -12.27
C VAL A 28 -34.38 2.18 -13.00
N ALA A 29 -34.81 3.34 -12.51
CA ALA A 29 -35.85 4.15 -13.15
C ALA A 29 -35.45 4.61 -14.57
N SER A 30 -34.19 5.00 -14.77
CA SER A 30 -33.67 5.42 -16.08
C SER A 30 -33.67 4.30 -17.12
N LEU A 31 -33.70 3.03 -16.68
CA LEU A 31 -33.78 1.85 -17.53
C LEU A 31 -35.22 1.38 -17.76
N GLY A 32 -36.23 2.17 -17.36
CA GLY A 32 -37.64 1.89 -17.60
C GLY A 32 -38.26 0.85 -16.65
N SER A 33 -37.67 0.64 -15.47
CA SER A 33 -38.24 -0.18 -14.39
C SER A 33 -38.70 0.69 -13.22
N GLU A 34 -39.82 0.35 -12.58
CA GLU A 34 -40.20 0.98 -11.32
C GLU A 34 -39.29 0.46 -10.20
N CYS A 35 -38.84 1.34 -9.32
CA CYS A 35 -37.98 0.98 -8.18
C CYS A 35 -38.58 1.53 -6.89
N GLU A 36 -38.71 0.69 -5.88
CA GLU A 36 -39.16 1.05 -4.55
C GLU A 36 -38.23 0.40 -3.53
N ILE A 37 -37.73 1.18 -2.57
CA ILE A 37 -36.92 0.68 -1.47
C ILE A 37 -37.85 0.00 -0.47
N ILE A 38 -37.55 -1.26 -0.15
CA ILE A 38 -38.25 -1.99 0.90
C ILE A 38 -37.80 -1.41 2.25
N ASP A 39 -38.72 -0.83 3.02
CA ASP A 39 -38.47 -0.21 4.34
C ASP A 39 -38.16 -1.31 5.38
N TYR A 40 -36.96 -1.89 5.28
CA TYR A 40 -36.44 -2.86 6.22
C TYR A 40 -35.50 -2.18 7.22
N TYR A 41 -35.95 -2.11 8.47
CA TYR A 41 -35.18 -1.51 9.55
C TYR A 41 -34.33 -2.57 10.26
N VAL A 42 -33.03 -2.58 9.93
CA VAL A 42 -32.04 -3.32 10.71
C VAL A 42 -31.74 -2.50 11.96
N ASN A 43 -31.75 -3.15 13.14
CA ASN A 43 -31.50 -2.54 14.44
C ASN A 43 -30.02 -2.10 14.59
N GLN A 44 -29.58 -1.17 13.74
CA GLN A 44 -28.34 -0.44 13.89
C GLN A 44 -28.68 0.83 14.67
N ASP A 45 -28.11 0.92 15.86
CA ASP A 45 -28.42 1.90 16.89
C ASP A 45 -28.17 3.33 16.36
N ASN A 46 -29.21 3.96 15.80
CA ASN A 46 -29.21 5.36 15.35
C ASN A 46 -29.39 6.34 16.52
N THR A 47 -29.20 5.88 17.76
CA THR A 47 -29.33 6.71 18.95
C THR A 47 -28.19 7.73 19.02
N LEU A 48 -28.36 8.84 18.32
CA LEU A 48 -27.64 10.10 18.52
C LEU A 48 -27.70 10.60 19.99
N PHE A 49 -28.52 9.96 20.84
CA PHE A 49 -28.79 10.29 22.23
C PHE A 49 -28.86 9.03 23.12
N GLN A 50 -27.73 8.41 23.46
CA GLN A 50 -27.67 7.49 24.60
C GLN A 50 -27.35 8.24 25.90
N ARG A 51 -27.95 7.82 27.02
CA ARG A 51 -27.64 8.37 28.35
C ARG A 51 -26.22 7.94 28.79
N PRO A 52 -25.43 8.84 29.40
CA PRO A 52 -24.06 8.56 29.80
C PRO A 52 -23.94 7.38 30.77
N THR A 53 -22.99 6.47 30.49
CA THR A 53 -22.65 5.35 31.38
C THR A 53 -21.23 5.44 31.96
N GLY A 54 -20.48 6.55 31.78
CA GLY A 54 -19.18 6.73 32.42
C GLY A 54 -18.47 8.08 32.19
N LEU A 55 -17.34 8.31 32.88
CA LEU A 55 -16.60 9.60 32.87
C LEU A 55 -16.05 10.02 31.49
N GLY A 56 -15.84 9.08 30.56
CA GLY A 56 -15.44 9.38 29.18
C GLY A 56 -16.59 9.87 28.28
N SER A 57 -17.84 9.55 28.61
CA SER A 57 -19.00 10.03 27.86
C SER A 57 -19.29 11.50 28.13
N ALA A 58 -18.91 12.05 29.29
CA ALA A 58 -19.13 13.46 29.62
C ALA A 58 -18.54 14.46 28.59
N ALA A 59 -17.36 14.16 28.00
CA ALA A 59 -16.78 14.99 26.94
C ALA A 59 -17.49 14.80 25.58
N HIS A 60 -18.01 13.59 25.32
CA HIS A 60 -18.83 13.30 24.16
C HIS A 60 -20.16 14.05 24.26
N ASP A 61 -20.78 14.02 25.44
CA ASP A 61 -22.03 14.69 25.75
C ASP A 61 -21.87 16.21 25.74
N ALA A 62 -20.74 16.74 26.21
CA ALA A 62 -20.43 18.16 26.14
C ALA A 62 -20.26 18.66 24.69
N HIS A 63 -19.53 17.94 23.83
CA HIS A 63 -19.41 18.30 22.41
C HIS A 63 -20.76 18.19 21.69
N THR A 64 -21.52 17.11 21.94
CA THR A 64 -22.85 16.92 21.36
C THR A 64 -23.83 17.98 21.86
N ALA A 65 -23.77 18.39 23.12
CA ALA A 65 -24.58 19.48 23.68
C ALA A 65 -24.20 20.85 23.09
N LEU A 66 -22.89 21.16 22.98
CA LEU A 66 -22.39 22.41 22.39
C LEU A 66 -22.75 22.55 20.90
N HIS A 67 -22.87 21.44 20.19
CA HIS A 67 -23.19 21.40 18.76
C HIS A 67 -24.58 20.81 18.47
N TYR A 68 -25.47 20.79 19.47
CA TYR A 68 -26.78 20.15 19.36
C TYR A 68 -27.61 20.74 18.21
N GLY A 69 -27.71 22.07 18.12
CA GLY A 69 -28.47 22.74 17.06
C GLY A 69 -28.03 22.33 15.64
N PRO A 70 -26.74 22.47 15.29
CA PRO A 70 -26.21 21.99 14.00
C PRO A 70 -26.43 20.50 13.74
N LEU A 71 -26.22 19.63 14.75
CA LEU A 71 -26.41 18.19 14.59
C LEU A 71 -27.89 17.81 14.40
N LYS A 72 -28.80 18.50 15.09
CA LYS A 72 -30.25 18.35 14.89
C LYS A 72 -30.66 18.79 13.49
N ALA A 73 -30.16 19.93 13.02
CA ALA A 73 -30.42 20.40 11.66
C ALA A 73 -29.91 19.41 10.60
N ARG A 74 -28.74 18.79 10.82
CA ARG A 74 -28.25 17.70 9.97
C ARG A 74 -29.23 16.52 9.94
N TYR A 75 -29.67 16.05 11.11
CA TYR A 75 -30.64 14.96 11.23
C TYR A 75 -31.92 15.28 10.43
N GLU A 76 -32.50 16.46 10.64
CA GLU A 76 -33.70 16.92 9.95
C GLU A 76 -33.51 16.99 8.42
N ARG A 77 -32.32 17.40 7.95
CA ARG A 77 -31.98 17.43 6.51
C ARG A 77 -31.79 16.04 5.91
N PHE A 78 -31.30 15.06 6.66
CA PHE A 78 -31.24 13.66 6.22
C PHE A 78 -32.66 13.09 6.03
N GLU A 79 -33.53 13.29 7.03
CA GLU A 79 -34.93 12.86 6.96
C GLU A 79 -35.69 13.56 5.82
N ALA A 80 -35.49 14.87 5.65
CA ALA A 80 -36.08 15.62 4.55
C ALA A 80 -35.61 15.09 3.20
N PHE A 81 -34.30 14.85 3.02
CA PHE A 81 -33.77 14.31 1.79
C PHE A 81 -34.36 12.94 1.46
N SER A 82 -34.41 12.02 2.43
CA SER A 82 -35.02 10.70 2.26
C SER A 82 -36.46 10.80 1.78
N ARG A 83 -37.27 11.62 2.46
CA ARG A 83 -38.71 11.75 2.19
C ARG A 83 -39.02 12.47 0.88
N GLU A 84 -38.15 13.38 0.44
CA GLU A 84 -38.33 14.16 -0.79
C GLU A 84 -37.78 13.45 -2.04
N ASN A 85 -36.80 12.54 -1.89
CA ASN A 85 -36.01 12.05 -3.02
C ASN A 85 -36.02 10.53 -3.20
N LEU A 86 -36.40 9.76 -2.19
CA LEU A 86 -36.45 8.29 -2.24
C LEU A 86 -37.90 7.79 -2.31
N ASN A 87 -38.13 6.78 -3.14
CA ASN A 87 -39.38 6.03 -3.18
C ASN A 87 -39.29 4.83 -2.22
N ILE A 88 -39.92 4.93 -1.06
CA ILE A 88 -39.85 3.94 0.02
C ILE A 88 -41.22 3.30 0.22
N SER A 89 -41.25 1.98 0.43
CA SER A 89 -42.49 1.24 0.67
C SER A 89 -43.26 1.79 1.88
N GLY A 90 -44.58 1.96 1.74
CA GLY A 90 -45.42 2.53 2.80
C GLY A 90 -45.53 1.70 4.08
N ARG A 91 -45.08 0.43 4.07
CA ARG A 91 -45.01 -0.45 5.25
C ARG A 91 -43.56 -0.64 5.65
N ARG A 92 -43.28 -0.44 6.94
CA ARG A 92 -42.00 -0.80 7.59
C ARG A 92 -41.99 -2.26 8.03
N TYR A 93 -40.85 -2.90 7.85
CA TYR A 93 -40.55 -4.27 8.26
C TYR A 93 -39.39 -4.27 9.25
N GLN A 94 -39.53 -5.02 10.35
CA GLN A 94 -38.53 -5.10 11.43
C GLN A 94 -37.88 -6.48 11.54
N SER A 95 -38.38 -7.48 10.81
CA SER A 95 -37.84 -8.84 10.86
C SER A 95 -37.96 -9.58 9.53
N LEU A 96 -37.13 -10.62 9.38
CA LEU A 96 -37.22 -11.56 8.25
C LEU A 96 -38.61 -12.22 8.16
N GLU A 97 -39.23 -12.50 9.30
CA GLU A 97 -40.53 -13.18 9.37
C GLU A 97 -41.66 -12.27 8.87
N GLU A 98 -41.65 -10.98 9.22
CA GLU A 98 -42.60 -10.02 8.69
C GLU A 98 -42.51 -9.90 7.15
N LEU A 99 -41.30 -9.98 6.59
CA LEU A 99 -41.09 -9.97 5.14
C LEU A 99 -41.56 -11.26 4.47
N ARG A 100 -41.39 -12.42 5.13
CA ARG A 100 -41.90 -13.73 4.62
C ARG A 100 -43.43 -13.77 4.56
N GLN A 101 -44.08 -13.14 5.53
CA GLN A 101 -45.54 -13.09 5.62
C GLN A 101 -46.16 -11.98 4.75
N ALA A 102 -45.35 -11.10 4.17
CA ALA A 102 -45.82 -10.00 3.36
C ALA A 102 -46.02 -10.38 1.89
N GLU A 103 -47.16 -10.01 1.32
CA GLU A 103 -47.33 -10.01 -0.13
C GLU A 103 -46.63 -8.79 -0.73
N LEU A 104 -45.41 -9.01 -1.22
CA LEU A 104 -44.59 -7.95 -1.80
C LEU A 104 -44.91 -7.75 -3.29
N PRO A 105 -45.33 -6.54 -3.73
CA PRO A 105 -45.80 -6.27 -5.08
C PRO A 105 -44.62 -6.03 -6.06
N TYR A 106 -43.58 -6.87 -6.00
CA TYR A 106 -42.38 -6.76 -6.83
C TYR A 106 -42.26 -7.98 -7.76
N ASP A 107 -41.80 -7.76 -8.98
CA ASP A 107 -41.46 -8.83 -9.93
C ASP A 107 -40.06 -9.38 -9.65
N VAL A 108 -39.15 -8.50 -9.23
CA VAL A 108 -37.75 -8.81 -8.97
C VAL A 108 -37.27 -8.12 -7.68
N LEU A 109 -36.44 -8.81 -6.91
CA LEU A 109 -35.74 -8.26 -5.76
C LEU A 109 -34.30 -7.92 -6.15
N LEU A 110 -33.91 -6.67 -5.88
CA LEU A 110 -32.57 -6.17 -6.15
C LEU A 110 -31.82 -5.98 -4.83
N SER A 111 -30.80 -6.79 -4.61
CA SER A 111 -29.78 -6.51 -3.59
C SER A 111 -28.91 -5.37 -4.09
N GLY A 112 -29.03 -4.21 -3.43
CA GLY A 112 -28.32 -2.98 -3.81
C GLY A 112 -26.83 -3.01 -3.50
N SER A 113 -26.23 -1.82 -3.47
CA SER A 113 -24.81 -1.66 -3.17
C SER A 113 -24.59 -1.39 -1.67
N ASP A 114 -23.45 -0.76 -1.37
CA ASP A 114 -22.87 -0.63 -0.03
C ASP A 114 -22.47 -1.98 0.60
N GLN A 115 -22.10 -1.97 1.88
CA GLN A 115 -21.59 -3.12 2.62
C GLN A 115 -22.70 -4.06 3.14
N ILE A 116 -23.78 -4.25 2.37
CA ILE A 116 -24.93 -5.07 2.79
C ILE A 116 -24.61 -6.55 2.97
N TRP A 117 -23.48 -7.02 2.43
CA TRP A 117 -22.95 -8.38 2.62
C TRP A 117 -21.76 -8.44 3.56
N ASN A 118 -21.57 -7.41 4.39
CA ASN A 118 -20.54 -7.42 5.42
C ASN A 118 -21.11 -8.04 6.71
N PRO A 119 -20.67 -9.23 7.13
CA PRO A 119 -21.19 -9.86 8.36
C PRO A 119 -20.72 -9.13 9.62
N LYS A 120 -19.64 -8.32 9.55
CA LYS A 120 -19.06 -7.65 10.73
C LYS A 120 -19.81 -6.38 11.16
N ILE A 121 -20.74 -5.87 10.35
CA ILE A 121 -21.53 -4.68 10.69
C ILE A 121 -22.87 -5.03 11.34
N PHE A 122 -23.23 -6.31 11.40
CA PHE A 122 -24.43 -6.78 12.09
C PHE A 122 -24.09 -7.22 13.52
N PRO A 123 -24.98 -6.99 14.51
CA PRO A 123 -24.67 -7.21 15.93
C PRO A 123 -24.27 -8.65 16.30
N ASP A 124 -24.76 -9.64 15.55
CA ASP A 124 -24.47 -11.07 15.76
C ASP A 124 -23.23 -11.56 15.00
N GLY A 125 -22.59 -10.68 14.22
CA GLY A 125 -21.44 -11.01 13.39
C GLY A 125 -21.77 -11.93 12.21
N ARG A 126 -23.05 -12.03 11.81
CA ARG A 126 -23.51 -12.90 10.72
C ARG A 126 -24.02 -12.11 9.53
N PHE A 127 -24.28 -12.83 8.43
CA PHE A 127 -24.99 -12.27 7.29
C PHE A 127 -26.45 -12.04 7.66
N ASP A 128 -27.00 -10.90 7.26
CA ASP A 128 -28.44 -10.69 7.35
C ASP A 128 -29.12 -11.25 6.08
N PRO A 129 -29.94 -12.31 6.20
CA PRO A 129 -30.58 -12.99 5.07
C PRO A 129 -31.50 -12.09 4.24
N VAL A 130 -31.97 -10.97 4.81
CA VAL A 130 -32.84 -10.02 4.09
C VAL A 130 -32.10 -9.40 2.92
N PHE A 131 -30.83 -9.02 3.05
CA PHE A 131 -30.04 -8.45 1.95
C PHE A 131 -29.66 -9.45 0.85
N PHE A 132 -29.96 -10.73 1.04
CA PHE A 132 -29.88 -11.77 0.01
C PHE A 132 -31.26 -12.14 -0.55
N GLY A 133 -32.33 -11.45 -0.14
CA GLY A 133 -33.70 -11.75 -0.55
C GLY A 133 -34.18 -13.13 -0.08
N ALA A 134 -33.61 -13.70 0.98
CA ALA A 134 -33.90 -15.07 1.43
C ALA A 134 -35.31 -15.25 2.04
N PHE A 135 -36.09 -14.18 2.17
CA PHE A 135 -37.50 -14.21 2.55
C PHE A 135 -38.46 -14.52 1.38
N SER A 136 -37.97 -14.55 0.14
CA SER A 136 -38.82 -14.75 -1.04
C SER A 136 -38.24 -15.73 -2.05
N HIS A 137 -39.13 -16.38 -2.79
CA HIS A 137 -38.82 -17.20 -3.97
C HIS A 137 -38.86 -16.41 -5.29
N LYS A 138 -39.17 -15.10 -5.25
CA LYS A 138 -39.13 -14.22 -6.41
C LYS A 138 -37.71 -14.16 -7.00
N ARG A 139 -37.60 -13.74 -8.27
CA ARG A 139 -36.31 -13.58 -8.94
C ARG A 139 -35.44 -12.57 -8.19
N LYS A 140 -34.16 -12.91 -8.02
CA LYS A 140 -33.17 -12.10 -7.29
C LYS A 140 -32.05 -11.68 -8.23
N ILE A 141 -31.68 -10.42 -8.15
CA ILE A 141 -30.52 -9.84 -8.84
C ILE A 141 -29.68 -9.04 -7.84
N ALA A 142 -28.38 -8.93 -8.07
CA ALA A 142 -27.47 -8.16 -7.24
C ALA A 142 -26.74 -7.10 -8.07
N TYR A 143 -26.76 -5.85 -7.60
CA TYR A 143 -26.02 -4.77 -8.21
C TYR A 143 -25.02 -4.15 -7.23
N ALA A 144 -23.73 -4.41 -7.49
CA ALA A 144 -22.63 -3.83 -6.74
C ALA A 144 -22.66 -4.01 -5.20
N PRO A 145 -23.19 -5.10 -4.59
CA PRO A 145 -22.99 -5.34 -3.16
C PRO A 145 -21.50 -5.53 -2.84
N SER A 146 -21.15 -5.22 -1.60
CA SER A 146 -19.77 -5.26 -1.10
C SER A 146 -19.71 -6.05 0.20
N PHE A 147 -18.66 -6.88 0.31
CA PHE A 147 -18.40 -7.64 1.53
C PHE A 147 -17.70 -6.78 2.59
N GLY A 148 -16.96 -5.75 2.19
CA GLY A 148 -16.23 -4.89 3.12
C GLY A 148 -15.14 -5.60 3.96
N ILE A 149 -14.84 -6.87 3.66
CA ILE A 149 -13.88 -7.71 4.38
C ILE A 149 -13.03 -8.50 3.38
N PRO A 150 -11.77 -8.84 3.75
CA PRO A 150 -10.86 -9.49 2.83
C PRO A 150 -11.08 -10.99 2.67
N ARG A 151 -11.72 -11.62 3.66
CA ARG A 151 -12.05 -13.05 3.67
C ARG A 151 -13.29 -13.23 4.54
N ILE A 152 -14.14 -14.16 4.14
CA ILE A 152 -15.31 -14.58 4.91
C ILE A 152 -14.86 -15.24 6.23
N PRO A 153 -15.52 -14.97 7.37
CA PRO A 153 -15.23 -15.68 8.62
C PRO A 153 -15.45 -17.19 8.47
N ASP A 154 -14.58 -17.99 9.12
CA ASP A 154 -14.64 -19.46 9.03
C ASP A 154 -16.00 -19.98 9.52
N GLY A 155 -16.62 -20.91 8.78
CA GLY A 155 -17.89 -21.55 9.12
C GLY A 155 -19.13 -20.89 8.49
N MET A 156 -18.96 -19.84 7.68
CA MET A 156 -20.05 -19.13 7.00
C MET A 156 -20.07 -19.38 5.49
N GLU A 157 -19.16 -20.20 4.97
CA GLU A 157 -18.97 -20.41 3.53
C GLU A 157 -20.18 -21.08 2.86
N GLU A 158 -20.74 -22.11 3.49
CA GLU A 158 -21.91 -22.84 2.96
C GLU A 158 -23.21 -22.01 3.04
N GLU A 159 -23.36 -21.21 4.10
CA GLU A 159 -24.46 -20.26 4.22
C GLU A 159 -24.42 -19.24 3.08
N LEU A 160 -23.24 -18.65 2.83
CA LEU A 160 -23.05 -17.70 1.74
C LEU A 160 -23.24 -18.33 0.37
N ARG A 161 -22.72 -19.55 0.14
CA ARG A 161 -22.93 -20.32 -1.10
C ARG A 161 -24.42 -20.43 -1.41
N THR A 162 -25.21 -20.87 -0.43
CA THR A 162 -26.66 -21.04 -0.55
C THR A 162 -27.35 -19.74 -0.96
N TYR A 163 -26.95 -18.61 -0.37
CA TYR A 163 -27.52 -17.32 -0.73
C TYR A 163 -27.13 -16.88 -2.14
N LEU A 164 -25.85 -16.96 -2.49
CA LEU A 164 -25.32 -16.50 -3.78
C LEU A 164 -25.83 -17.33 -4.97
N GLU A 165 -26.04 -18.64 -4.78
CA GLU A 165 -26.58 -19.51 -5.83
C GLU A 165 -28.04 -19.20 -6.18
N SER A 166 -28.78 -18.52 -5.28
CA SER A 166 -30.17 -18.12 -5.52
C SER A 166 -30.33 -16.91 -6.44
N PHE A 167 -29.24 -16.23 -6.81
CA PHE A 167 -29.27 -15.08 -7.72
C PHE A 167 -29.27 -15.51 -9.18
N SER A 168 -30.21 -14.94 -9.96
CA SER A 168 -30.20 -15.06 -11.43
C SER A 168 -29.04 -14.29 -12.06
N HIS A 169 -28.75 -13.11 -11.50
CA HIS A 169 -27.66 -12.23 -11.93
C HIS A 169 -26.90 -11.73 -10.70
N LEU A 170 -25.58 -11.92 -10.71
CA LEU A 170 -24.70 -11.59 -9.61
C LEU A 170 -23.61 -10.64 -10.08
N SER A 171 -23.39 -9.55 -9.37
CA SER A 171 -22.27 -8.63 -9.56
C SER A 171 -21.77 -8.16 -8.19
N VAL A 172 -20.60 -7.54 -8.19
CA VAL A 172 -19.95 -6.99 -6.99
C VAL A 172 -19.28 -5.66 -7.31
N ARG A 173 -19.03 -4.85 -6.29
CA ARG A 173 -18.43 -3.51 -6.48
C ARG A 173 -16.91 -3.51 -6.60
N GLU A 174 -16.24 -4.55 -6.07
CA GLU A 174 -14.78 -4.61 -6.05
C GLU A 174 -14.21 -5.99 -6.40
N ARG A 175 -12.98 -6.01 -6.94
CA ARG A 175 -12.25 -7.25 -7.30
C ARG A 175 -12.10 -8.22 -6.14
N GLN A 176 -11.94 -7.70 -4.92
CA GLN A 176 -11.92 -8.53 -3.72
C GLN A 176 -13.23 -9.30 -3.52
N GLY A 177 -14.38 -8.64 -3.70
CA GLY A 177 -15.68 -9.31 -3.64
C GLY A 177 -15.85 -10.34 -4.75
N GLN A 178 -15.30 -10.08 -5.93
CA GLN A 178 -15.30 -11.04 -7.04
C GLN A 178 -14.46 -12.28 -6.68
N GLY A 179 -13.30 -12.08 -6.05
CA GLY A 179 -12.49 -13.16 -5.50
C GLY A 179 -13.27 -14.02 -4.50
N ILE A 180 -13.96 -13.40 -3.54
CA ILE A 180 -14.81 -14.11 -2.58
C ILE A 180 -15.90 -14.92 -3.29
N VAL A 181 -16.63 -14.32 -4.24
CA VAL A 181 -17.70 -15.03 -4.99
C VAL A 181 -17.12 -16.20 -5.77
N ARG A 182 -15.94 -16.04 -6.39
CA ARG A 182 -15.25 -17.09 -7.13
C ARG A 182 -14.79 -18.23 -6.22
N ASP A 183 -14.18 -17.91 -5.09
CA ASP A 183 -13.69 -18.90 -4.13
C ASP A 183 -14.83 -19.71 -3.52
N ILE A 184 -15.99 -19.07 -3.28
CA ILE A 184 -17.17 -19.74 -2.75
C ILE A 184 -17.89 -20.50 -3.86
N THR A 185 -18.32 -19.86 -4.95
CA THR A 185 -19.26 -20.45 -5.93
C THR A 185 -18.60 -21.02 -7.18
N GLY A 186 -17.32 -20.76 -7.42
CA GLY A 186 -16.64 -21.07 -8.68
C GLY A 186 -17.02 -20.16 -9.86
N LYS A 187 -17.96 -19.21 -9.67
CA LYS A 187 -18.43 -18.31 -10.72
C LYS A 187 -17.56 -17.07 -10.83
N ASP A 188 -17.25 -16.65 -12.05
CA ASP A 188 -16.69 -15.33 -12.30
C ASP A 188 -17.83 -14.32 -12.55
N VAL A 189 -17.88 -13.28 -11.73
CA VAL A 189 -18.97 -12.29 -11.75
C VAL A 189 -18.45 -10.90 -12.10
N PRO A 190 -19.22 -10.07 -12.83
CA PRO A 190 -18.79 -8.74 -13.22
C PRO A 190 -18.52 -7.83 -12.01
N VAL A 191 -17.45 -7.03 -12.12
CA VAL A 191 -17.15 -5.93 -11.19
C VAL A 191 -17.70 -4.62 -11.78
N VAL A 192 -18.81 -4.16 -11.22
CA VAL A 192 -19.54 -2.97 -11.70
C VAL A 192 -19.18 -1.73 -10.88
N LEU A 193 -19.53 -0.54 -11.38
CA LEU A 193 -19.34 0.71 -10.64
C LEU A 193 -20.22 0.79 -9.39
N ASP A 194 -19.75 1.58 -8.41
CA ASP A 194 -20.62 2.05 -7.33
C ASP A 194 -21.81 2.84 -7.92
N PRO A 195 -23.05 2.66 -7.44
CA PRO A 195 -24.22 3.35 -7.99
C PRO A 195 -24.07 4.87 -8.05
N THR A 196 -23.31 5.47 -7.13
CA THR A 196 -23.08 6.92 -7.12
C THR A 196 -22.35 7.44 -8.37
N LEU A 197 -21.72 6.56 -9.15
CA LEU A 197 -21.05 6.85 -10.43
C LEU A 197 -21.95 6.59 -11.66
N LEU A 198 -23.14 6.01 -11.48
CA LEU A 198 -24.07 5.74 -12.58
C LEU A 198 -24.82 7.00 -13.04
N LEU A 199 -25.06 7.91 -12.11
CA LEU A 199 -25.62 9.21 -12.43
C LEU A 199 -24.54 10.16 -12.97
N GLU A 200 -24.98 11.14 -13.75
CA GLU A 200 -24.11 12.17 -14.31
C GLU A 200 -23.98 13.37 -13.37
N ARG A 201 -23.03 14.25 -13.68
CA ARG A 201 -22.84 15.49 -12.93
C ARG A 201 -24.13 16.32 -12.82
N THR A 202 -24.88 16.41 -13.91
CA THR A 202 -26.09 17.23 -14.00
C THR A 202 -27.15 16.74 -13.02
N ASP A 203 -27.28 15.42 -12.87
CA ASP A 203 -28.20 14.80 -11.91
C ASP A 203 -27.81 15.17 -10.48
N TRP A 204 -26.52 15.04 -10.14
CA TRP A 204 -26.02 15.43 -8.82
C TRP A 204 -26.12 16.93 -8.55
N ALA A 205 -25.90 17.75 -9.57
CA ALA A 205 -26.03 19.20 -9.46
C ALA A 205 -27.48 19.63 -9.21
N ALA A 206 -28.46 18.92 -9.77
CA ALA A 206 -29.88 19.15 -9.54
C ALA A 206 -30.31 18.78 -8.12
N ALA A 207 -29.71 17.74 -7.53
CA ALA A 207 -29.96 17.35 -6.14
C ALA A 207 -29.17 18.19 -5.10
N ALA A 208 -28.25 19.05 -5.53
CA ALA A 208 -27.36 19.80 -4.65
C ALA A 208 -27.97 21.12 -4.13
N ARG A 209 -27.90 21.32 -2.81
CA ARG A 209 -28.27 22.58 -2.11
C ARG A 209 -27.04 23.29 -1.56
N ASP A 210 -27.15 24.59 -1.30
CA ASP A 210 -26.03 25.37 -0.74
C ASP A 210 -25.58 24.80 0.63
N GLY A 211 -24.29 24.47 0.72
CA GLY A 211 -23.67 23.97 1.95
C GLY A 211 -23.37 25.03 3.00
N GLY A 212 -23.58 26.32 2.68
CA GLY A 212 -23.35 27.45 3.57
C GLY A 212 -21.89 27.89 3.67
N ALA A 213 -21.02 27.41 2.77
CA ALA A 213 -19.59 27.69 2.73
C ALA A 213 -19.18 28.76 1.70
N GLY A 214 -20.10 29.20 0.83
CA GLY A 214 -19.77 30.05 -0.32
C GLY A 214 -19.22 29.22 -1.49
N ARG A 215 -18.38 29.83 -2.32
CA ARG A 215 -17.66 29.15 -3.42
C ARG A 215 -16.16 29.33 -3.25
N GLY A 216 -15.38 28.36 -3.73
CA GLY A 216 -13.92 28.47 -3.78
C GLY A 216 -13.25 28.25 -2.42
N TYR A 217 -13.09 26.98 -2.06
CA TYR A 217 -12.41 26.57 -0.83
C TYR A 217 -11.80 25.17 -1.00
N ILE A 218 -10.96 24.79 -0.03
CA ILE A 218 -10.45 23.43 0.12
C ILE A 218 -11.44 22.67 1.01
N LEU A 219 -12.18 21.74 0.43
CA LEU A 219 -13.11 20.88 1.16
C LEU A 219 -12.36 19.70 1.79
N CYS A 220 -12.48 19.55 3.09
CA CYS A 220 -11.95 18.42 3.82
C CYS A 220 -13.09 17.53 4.32
N TYR A 221 -13.21 16.32 3.76
CA TYR A 221 -14.17 15.31 4.23
C TYR A 221 -13.41 14.06 4.68
N CYS A 222 -13.21 13.93 5.99
CA CYS A 222 -12.45 12.84 6.59
C CYS A 222 -13.33 12.03 7.54
N ILE A 223 -13.38 10.71 7.34
CA ILE A 223 -14.08 9.74 8.20
C ILE A 223 -13.18 9.21 9.33
N SER A 224 -11.87 9.30 9.15
CA SER A 224 -10.85 8.97 10.15
C SER A 224 -9.83 10.10 10.26
N ARG A 225 -8.87 10.01 11.18
CA ARG A 225 -7.86 11.06 11.37
C ARG A 225 -7.15 11.39 10.04
N PRO A 226 -6.91 12.68 9.76
CA PRO A 226 -6.35 13.09 8.49
C PRO A 226 -4.90 12.60 8.32
N ASP A 227 -4.12 12.50 9.40
CA ASP A 227 -2.71 12.06 9.46
C ASP A 227 -1.88 12.39 8.20
N ALA A 228 -1.86 11.52 7.19
CA ALA A 228 -1.16 11.73 5.92
C ALA A 228 -1.69 12.91 5.05
N LEU A 229 -2.95 13.33 5.22
CA LEU A 229 -3.54 14.48 4.52
C LEU A 229 -3.15 15.81 5.13
N ALA A 230 -2.73 15.86 6.39
CA ALA A 230 -2.50 17.13 7.10
C ALA A 230 -1.44 18.02 6.41
N PRO A 231 -0.28 17.49 5.95
CA PRO A 231 0.69 18.28 5.17
C PRO A 231 0.09 18.83 3.87
N TYR A 232 -0.68 18.01 3.15
CA TYR A 232 -1.34 18.40 1.90
C TYR A 232 -2.35 19.54 2.12
N ILE A 233 -3.23 19.40 3.11
CA ILE A 233 -4.24 20.43 3.44
C ILE A 233 -3.56 21.76 3.77
N ARG A 234 -2.53 21.72 4.62
CA ARG A 234 -1.79 22.91 5.04
C ARG A 234 -1.11 23.59 3.86
N ARG A 235 -0.33 22.85 3.08
CA ARG A 235 0.44 23.39 1.94
C ARG A 235 -0.46 23.90 0.83
N LEU A 236 -1.54 23.19 0.53
CA LEU A 236 -2.54 23.64 -0.44
C LEU A 236 -3.21 24.95 0.02
N ALA A 237 -3.53 25.09 1.30
CA ALA A 237 -4.08 26.33 1.84
C ALA A 237 -3.07 27.49 1.82
N GLU A 238 -1.79 27.22 2.11
CA GLU A 238 -0.70 28.19 2.01
C GLU A 238 -0.47 28.66 0.56
N GLU A 239 -0.40 27.74 -0.40
CA GLU A 239 -0.07 28.06 -1.80
C GLU A 239 -1.24 28.71 -2.56
N THR A 240 -2.47 28.28 -2.29
CA THR A 240 -3.66 28.80 -3.00
C THR A 240 -4.30 29.99 -2.30
N GLY A 241 -4.01 30.21 -1.01
CA GLY A 241 -4.69 31.20 -0.17
C GLY A 241 -6.17 30.87 0.11
N LEU A 242 -6.66 29.70 -0.28
CA LEU A 242 -8.05 29.32 -0.15
C LEU A 242 -8.42 28.98 1.31
N PRO A 243 -9.66 29.31 1.75
CA PRO A 243 -10.13 28.89 3.06
C PRO A 243 -10.33 27.38 3.13
N VAL A 244 -10.10 26.81 4.31
CA VAL A 244 -10.31 25.38 4.58
C VAL A 244 -11.69 25.17 5.20
N VAL A 245 -12.51 24.33 4.56
CA VAL A 245 -13.85 23.96 5.02
C VAL A 245 -13.83 22.48 5.40
N GLN A 246 -14.17 22.17 6.64
CA GLN A 246 -14.24 20.80 7.15
C GLN A 246 -15.67 20.35 7.27
N LEU A 247 -16.04 19.29 6.56
CA LEU A 247 -17.33 18.63 6.71
C LEU A 247 -17.30 17.65 7.89
N CYS A 248 -18.44 17.48 8.57
CA CYS A 248 -18.57 16.57 9.69
C CYS A 248 -18.07 15.15 9.35
N GLY A 249 -17.30 14.56 10.27
CA GLY A 249 -16.76 13.21 10.17
C GLY A 249 -15.81 12.97 11.33
N VAL A 250 -14.66 13.66 11.33
CA VAL A 250 -13.78 13.77 12.49
C VAL A 250 -14.10 15.01 13.34
N ARG A 251 -14.04 14.85 14.67
CA ARG A 251 -14.24 15.96 15.63
C ARG A 251 -13.05 16.93 15.66
N GLN A 252 -11.84 16.41 15.44
CA GLN A 252 -10.64 17.21 15.46
C GLN A 252 -10.57 18.07 14.20
N LYS A 253 -10.16 19.34 14.36
CA LYS A 253 -9.89 20.20 13.22
C LYS A 253 -8.74 19.64 12.39
N VAL A 254 -8.96 19.45 11.10
CA VAL A 254 -7.92 19.03 10.14
C VAL A 254 -6.90 20.13 9.86
N HIS A 255 -7.30 21.39 10.08
CA HIS A 255 -6.47 22.57 9.95
C HIS A 255 -6.86 23.60 11.02
N PRO A 256 -5.93 24.34 11.64
CA PRO A 256 -6.25 25.28 12.73
C PRO A 256 -7.33 26.30 12.38
N LYS A 257 -7.30 26.82 11.14
CA LYS A 257 -8.25 27.80 10.59
C LYS A 257 -9.47 27.16 9.91
N ALA A 258 -9.66 25.84 10.00
CA ALA A 258 -10.78 25.18 9.35
C ALA A 258 -12.13 25.69 9.90
N ARG A 259 -13.04 26.00 8.97
CA ARG A 259 -14.46 26.24 9.24
C ARG A 259 -15.21 24.91 9.23
N CYS A 260 -15.72 24.48 10.37
CA CYS A 260 -16.43 23.22 10.50
C CYS A 260 -17.91 23.37 10.12
N ILE A 261 -18.40 22.54 9.20
CA ILE A 261 -19.81 22.44 8.81
C ILE A 261 -20.39 21.16 9.41
N LEU A 262 -21.19 21.32 10.46
CA LEU A 262 -21.80 20.20 11.19
C LEU A 262 -23.26 19.93 10.80
N SER A 263 -23.90 20.86 10.10
CA SER A 263 -25.33 20.84 9.79
C SER A 263 -25.68 20.31 8.40
N ALA A 264 -24.71 20.02 7.53
CA ALA A 264 -24.99 19.60 6.15
C ALA A 264 -25.74 18.25 6.11
N GLY A 265 -26.84 18.18 5.37
CA GLY A 265 -27.49 16.92 4.98
C GLY A 265 -26.97 16.44 3.62
N PRO A 266 -27.58 15.41 3.01
CA PRO A 266 -27.13 14.86 1.73
C PRO A 266 -27.12 15.87 0.58
N ALA A 267 -28.13 16.74 0.49
CA ALA A 267 -28.16 17.78 -0.54
C ALA A 267 -27.07 18.85 -0.35
N GLU A 268 -26.82 19.28 0.90
CA GLU A 268 -25.75 20.22 1.22
C GLU A 268 -24.36 19.60 1.04
N PHE A 269 -24.21 18.30 1.32
CA PHE A 269 -23.01 17.53 1.01
C PHE A 269 -22.67 17.66 -0.48
N LEU A 270 -23.64 17.41 -1.37
CA LEU A 270 -23.43 17.54 -2.82
C LEU A 270 -23.04 18.98 -3.21
N GLY A 271 -23.68 19.99 -2.63
CA GLY A 271 -23.33 21.40 -2.85
C GLY A 271 -21.91 21.72 -2.41
N LEU A 272 -21.47 21.19 -1.27
CA LEU A 272 -20.12 21.42 -0.78
C LEU A 272 -19.06 20.89 -1.75
N PHE A 273 -19.27 19.73 -2.36
CA PHE A 273 -18.36 19.21 -3.40
C PHE A 273 -18.46 19.99 -4.71
N ARG A 274 -19.68 20.35 -5.15
CA ARG A 274 -19.91 21.15 -6.36
C ARG A 274 -19.19 22.51 -6.31
N ASP A 275 -19.20 23.16 -5.15
CA ASP A 275 -18.73 24.54 -4.99
C ASP A 275 -17.28 24.64 -4.48
N ALA A 276 -16.65 23.50 -4.17
CA ALA A 276 -15.23 23.41 -3.81
C ALA A 276 -14.30 23.74 -4.99
N ALA A 277 -13.12 24.25 -4.66
CA ALA A 277 -12.00 24.41 -5.60
C ALA A 277 -11.07 23.20 -5.55
N TYR A 278 -10.87 22.63 -4.35
CA TYR A 278 -10.09 21.42 -4.11
C TYR A 278 -10.76 20.53 -3.08
N VAL A 279 -10.44 19.24 -3.08
CA VAL A 279 -10.89 18.28 -2.07
C VAL A 279 -9.72 17.51 -1.45
N CYS A 280 -9.70 17.40 -0.13
CA CYS A 280 -8.83 16.48 0.61
C CYS A 280 -9.70 15.50 1.42
N THR A 281 -9.55 14.21 1.19
CA THR A 281 -10.48 13.20 1.74
C THR A 281 -9.77 11.90 2.10
N ASN A 282 -10.28 11.18 3.10
CA ASN A 282 -9.94 9.76 3.31
C ASN A 282 -11.18 8.86 3.22
N SER A 283 -12.25 9.38 2.63
CA SER A 283 -13.49 8.68 2.34
C SER A 283 -13.57 8.26 0.87
N PHE A 284 -14.02 7.02 0.64
CA PHE A 284 -14.37 6.53 -0.70
C PHE A 284 -15.38 7.44 -1.40
N HIS A 285 -16.48 7.81 -0.74
CA HIS A 285 -17.48 8.71 -1.32
C HIS A 285 -16.95 10.13 -1.51
N GLY A 286 -16.06 10.60 -0.63
CA GLY A 286 -15.36 11.86 -0.89
C GLY A 286 -14.52 11.80 -2.17
N THR A 287 -13.90 10.66 -2.46
CA THR A 287 -13.17 10.44 -3.71
C THR A 287 -14.12 10.41 -4.91
N VAL A 288 -15.22 9.65 -4.82
CA VAL A 288 -16.25 9.56 -5.88
C VAL A 288 -16.83 10.94 -6.23
N PHE A 289 -17.26 11.72 -5.25
CA PHE A 289 -17.86 13.02 -5.51
C PHE A 289 -16.84 14.07 -5.96
N SER A 290 -15.55 13.92 -5.63
CA SER A 290 -14.49 14.71 -6.26
C SER A 290 -14.41 14.45 -7.76
N VAL A 291 -14.48 13.18 -8.17
CA VAL A 291 -14.49 12.78 -9.59
C VAL A 291 -15.76 13.28 -10.30
N GLN A 292 -16.95 13.04 -9.71
CA GLN A 292 -18.22 13.43 -10.33
C GLN A 292 -18.33 14.94 -10.59
N PHE A 293 -17.87 15.76 -9.64
CA PHE A 293 -17.84 17.21 -9.79
C PHE A 293 -16.55 17.75 -10.46
N GLN A 294 -15.66 16.87 -10.94
CA GLN A 294 -14.34 17.20 -11.52
C GLN A 294 -13.58 18.22 -10.68
N LYS A 295 -13.44 17.94 -9.39
CA LYS A 295 -12.68 18.76 -8.45
C LYS A 295 -11.29 18.17 -8.26
N PRO A 296 -10.21 18.94 -8.45
CA PRO A 296 -8.87 18.51 -8.09
C PRO A 296 -8.84 18.01 -6.64
N PHE A 297 -8.24 16.85 -6.41
CA PHE A 297 -8.32 16.20 -5.11
C PHE A 297 -7.07 15.40 -4.75
N PHE A 298 -6.89 15.20 -3.44
CA PHE A 298 -5.98 14.22 -2.88
C PHE A 298 -6.72 13.31 -1.90
N THR A 299 -6.46 12.02 -2.00
CA THR A 299 -7.09 11.00 -1.15
C THR A 299 -6.06 10.21 -0.36
N ALA A 300 -6.33 9.96 0.92
CA ALA A 300 -5.57 9.01 1.72
C ALA A 300 -6.41 7.77 2.00
N VAL A 301 -5.75 6.61 2.02
CA VAL A 301 -6.39 5.33 2.38
C VAL A 301 -5.88 4.84 3.74
N ALA A 302 -6.59 3.91 4.36
CA ALA A 302 -6.14 3.28 5.59
C ALA A 302 -4.81 2.53 5.40
N PRO A 303 -3.98 2.37 6.43
CA PRO A 303 -2.71 1.62 6.33
C PRO A 303 -2.89 0.18 5.81
N ALA A 304 -3.99 -0.48 6.17
CA ALA A 304 -4.31 -1.82 5.65
C ALA A 304 -4.58 -1.82 4.14
N GLU A 305 -5.30 -0.81 3.64
CA GLU A 305 -5.55 -0.64 2.20
C GLU A 305 -4.27 -0.25 1.46
N MET A 306 -3.39 0.55 2.05
CA MET A 306 -2.06 0.86 1.48
C MET A 306 -1.16 -0.39 1.43
N ALA A 307 -1.29 -1.27 2.42
CA ALA A 307 -0.56 -2.54 2.47
C ALA A 307 -1.12 -3.59 1.50
N ALA A 308 -2.35 -3.46 1.04
CA ALA A 308 -3.01 -4.34 0.06
C ALA A 308 -3.89 -3.56 -0.95
N PRO A 309 -3.30 -2.73 -1.85
CA PRO A 309 -4.04 -1.88 -2.80
C PRO A 309 -5.07 -2.63 -3.64
N GLU A 310 -4.79 -3.89 -4.00
CA GLU A 310 -5.68 -4.78 -4.74
C GLU A 310 -7.02 -5.05 -4.04
N SER A 311 -7.05 -4.90 -2.71
CA SER A 311 -8.27 -5.01 -1.89
C SER A 311 -9.04 -3.70 -1.75
N SER A 312 -8.44 -2.56 -2.10
CA SER A 312 -9.03 -1.26 -1.85
C SER A 312 -9.94 -0.82 -2.99
N ARG A 313 -11.18 -0.47 -2.62
CA ARG A 313 -12.17 0.13 -3.53
C ARG A 313 -11.67 1.45 -4.13
N THR A 314 -10.96 2.26 -3.34
CA THR A 314 -10.40 3.54 -3.78
C THR A 314 -9.30 3.33 -4.83
N PHE A 315 -8.36 2.40 -4.59
CA PHE A 315 -7.33 2.06 -5.57
C PHE A 315 -7.93 1.50 -6.86
N SER A 316 -8.89 0.58 -6.77
CA SER A 316 -9.56 -0.02 -7.93
C SER A 316 -10.22 1.05 -8.81
N LEU A 317 -10.97 1.98 -8.20
CA LEU A 317 -11.63 3.07 -8.92
C LEU A 317 -10.62 4.01 -9.58
N LEU A 318 -9.66 4.53 -8.81
CA LEU A 318 -8.70 5.51 -9.33
C LEU A 318 -7.76 4.91 -10.37
N SER A 319 -7.41 3.62 -10.25
CA SER A 319 -6.63 2.94 -11.29
C SER A 319 -7.41 2.83 -12.61
N ARG A 320 -8.71 2.49 -12.58
CA ARG A 320 -9.55 2.41 -13.81
C ARG A 320 -9.70 3.76 -14.49
N LEU A 321 -9.78 4.83 -13.71
CA LEU A 321 -9.90 6.19 -14.23
C LEU A 321 -8.54 6.81 -14.60
N GLY A 322 -7.42 6.16 -14.24
CA GLY A 322 -6.05 6.67 -14.36
C GLY A 322 -5.82 7.96 -13.57
N LEU A 323 -6.27 7.93 -12.31
CA LEU A 323 -6.10 8.95 -11.27
C LEU A 323 -5.34 8.39 -10.06
N GLY A 324 -4.53 7.34 -10.27
CA GLY A 324 -3.81 6.65 -9.21
C GLY A 324 -2.79 7.54 -8.49
N GLU A 325 -2.30 8.58 -9.15
CA GLU A 325 -1.40 9.62 -8.64
C GLU A 325 -2.09 10.59 -7.65
N ARG A 326 -3.41 10.48 -7.47
CA ARG A 326 -4.16 11.25 -6.47
C ARG A 326 -4.20 10.58 -5.09
N ILE A 327 -3.64 9.37 -4.97
CA ILE A 327 -3.50 8.64 -3.70
C ILE A 327 -2.19 9.07 -3.02
N ILE A 328 -2.29 9.59 -1.79
CA ILE A 328 -1.14 10.03 -1.01
C ILE A 328 -0.35 8.83 -0.46
N GLY A 329 0.98 8.90 -0.57
CA GLY A 329 1.92 7.97 0.07
C GLY A 329 2.15 6.67 -0.70
N LYS A 330 1.83 6.67 -2.00
CA LYS A 330 2.09 5.56 -2.94
C LYS A 330 3.51 5.62 -3.55
N GLY A 331 4.17 6.78 -3.49
CA GLY A 331 5.45 7.05 -4.17
C GLY A 331 5.33 8.09 -5.27
N ASP A 332 4.30 7.95 -6.09
CA ASP A 332 4.04 8.69 -7.32
C ASP A 332 2.88 9.72 -7.18
N THR A 333 2.65 10.24 -5.98
CA THR A 333 1.60 11.24 -5.76
C THR A 333 1.90 12.52 -6.55
N ALA A 334 0.92 13.07 -7.27
CA ALA A 334 1.07 14.24 -8.13
C ALA A 334 1.32 15.56 -7.38
N ASP A 335 1.79 16.60 -8.09
CA ASP A 335 2.01 17.95 -7.53
C ASP A 335 0.70 18.53 -7.02
N LEU A 336 0.78 19.37 -5.98
CA LEU A 336 -0.39 19.99 -5.36
C LEU A 336 -1.31 20.67 -6.38
N THR A 337 -0.71 21.28 -7.40
CA THR A 337 -1.38 22.02 -8.48
C THR A 337 -1.40 21.28 -9.82
N ALA A 338 -0.94 20.02 -9.87
CA ALA A 338 -0.92 19.24 -11.11
C ALA A 338 -2.34 19.13 -11.70
N PRO A 339 -2.54 19.53 -12.97
CA PRO A 339 -3.85 19.46 -13.61
C PRO A 339 -4.32 18.02 -13.73
N ILE A 340 -5.64 17.83 -13.80
CA ILE A 340 -6.25 16.54 -14.13
C ILE A 340 -6.82 16.66 -15.54
N ASP A 341 -6.49 15.71 -16.41
CA ASP A 341 -7.15 15.56 -17.70
C ASP A 341 -8.56 14.99 -17.52
N TRP A 342 -9.50 15.89 -17.23
CA TRP A 342 -10.89 15.52 -17.00
C TRP A 342 -11.60 15.00 -18.25
N ALA A 343 -11.09 15.28 -19.46
CA ALA A 343 -11.65 14.73 -20.68
C ALA A 343 -11.34 13.23 -20.76
N ALA A 344 -10.08 12.84 -20.57
CA ALA A 344 -9.68 11.43 -20.52
C ALA A 344 -10.34 10.66 -19.37
N VAL A 345 -10.46 11.28 -18.19
CA VAL A 345 -11.19 10.70 -17.05
C VAL A 345 -12.67 10.53 -17.39
N GLY A 346 -13.29 11.53 -18.03
CA GLY A 346 -14.68 11.50 -18.45
C GLY A 346 -14.98 10.39 -19.45
N GLU A 347 -14.11 10.17 -20.43
CA GLU A 347 -14.22 9.08 -21.40
C GLU A 347 -14.16 7.71 -20.72
N ARG A 348 -13.15 7.50 -19.85
CA ARG A 348 -13.00 6.25 -19.08
C ARG A 348 -14.21 6.00 -18.18
N LEU A 349 -14.65 7.02 -17.44
CA LEU A 349 -15.81 6.92 -16.57
C LEU A 349 -17.10 6.65 -17.38
N GLY A 350 -17.27 7.32 -18.52
CA GLY A 350 -18.42 7.12 -19.41
C GLY A 350 -18.50 5.69 -19.95
N ARG A 351 -17.36 5.12 -20.35
CA ARG A 351 -17.27 3.71 -20.76
C ARG A 351 -17.66 2.77 -19.62
N GLU A 352 -17.10 2.97 -18.44
CA GLU A 352 -17.36 2.11 -17.27
C GLU A 352 -18.80 2.23 -16.78
N ARG A 353 -19.38 3.45 -16.87
CA ARG A 353 -20.79 3.72 -16.60
C ARG A 353 -21.68 2.97 -17.59
N LYS A 354 -21.39 3.04 -18.89
CA LYS A 354 -22.14 2.30 -19.92
C LYS A 354 -22.14 0.81 -19.64
N LEU A 355 -20.96 0.20 -19.41
CA LEU A 355 -20.84 -1.23 -19.09
C LEU A 355 -21.64 -1.61 -17.85
N SER A 356 -21.59 -0.78 -16.81
CA SER A 356 -22.30 -1.04 -15.55
C SER A 356 -23.82 -0.88 -15.69
N LEU A 357 -24.30 0.07 -16.50
CA LEU A 357 -25.72 0.22 -16.83
C LEU A 357 -26.23 -0.89 -17.74
N ASP A 358 -25.42 -1.34 -18.71
CA ASP A 358 -25.76 -2.45 -19.59
C ASP A 358 -25.88 -3.76 -18.80
N TYR A 359 -25.00 -4.02 -17.83
CA TYR A 359 -25.19 -5.12 -16.87
C TYR A 359 -26.51 -5.01 -16.11
N LEU A 360 -26.82 -3.84 -15.53
CA LEU A 360 -28.05 -3.65 -14.78
C LEU A 360 -29.29 -3.87 -15.66
N ARG A 361 -29.27 -3.38 -16.91
CA ARG A 361 -30.35 -3.60 -17.89
C ARG A 361 -30.54 -5.09 -18.17
N CYS A 362 -29.46 -5.81 -18.48
CA CYS A 362 -29.50 -7.26 -18.69
C CYS A 362 -30.09 -7.99 -17.48
N ALA A 363 -29.67 -7.64 -16.26
CA ALA A 363 -30.18 -8.24 -15.03
C ALA A 363 -31.68 -7.96 -14.79
N LEU A 364 -32.16 -6.74 -15.07
CA LEU A 364 -33.58 -6.37 -14.95
C LEU A 364 -34.44 -7.11 -16.00
N GLU A 365 -33.91 -7.34 -17.20
CA GLU A 365 -34.60 -7.99 -18.31
C GLU A 365 -34.43 -9.53 -18.34
N ASP A 366 -33.69 -10.11 -17.39
CA ASP A 366 -33.34 -11.54 -17.34
C ASP A 366 -32.54 -12.06 -18.55
N ARG A 367 -31.72 -11.19 -19.15
CA ARG A 367 -30.92 -11.54 -20.32
C ARG A 367 -29.48 -11.79 -19.90
N PRO A 368 -28.80 -12.82 -20.46
CA PRO A 368 -27.38 -13.02 -20.23
C PRO A 368 -26.59 -11.73 -20.52
N HIS A 369 -25.73 -11.34 -19.59
CA HIS A 369 -24.77 -10.27 -19.82
C HIS A 369 -23.52 -10.86 -20.48
N THR A 370 -23.38 -10.65 -21.79
CA THR A 370 -22.12 -10.90 -22.50
C THR A 370 -21.44 -9.55 -22.66
N PRO A 371 -20.27 -9.31 -22.04
CA PRO A 371 -19.54 -8.07 -22.27
C PRO A 371 -19.25 -7.95 -23.76
N GLU A 372 -19.73 -6.90 -24.43
CA GLU A 372 -19.17 -6.52 -25.74
C GLU A 372 -17.71 -6.14 -25.48
N GLU A 373 -16.78 -6.99 -25.91
CA GLU A 373 -15.39 -6.58 -26.06
C GLU A 373 -15.37 -5.47 -27.12
N ALA A 374 -15.30 -4.22 -26.67
CA ALA A 374 -15.06 -3.11 -27.57
C ALA A 374 -13.78 -3.42 -28.36
N PRO A 375 -13.83 -3.48 -29.71
CA PRO A 375 -12.66 -3.81 -30.50
C PRO A 375 -11.60 -2.74 -30.27
N VAL A 376 -10.50 -3.12 -29.65
CA VAL A 376 -9.31 -2.29 -29.58
C VAL A 376 -8.78 -2.21 -31.02
N LYS A 377 -8.79 -1.03 -31.62
CA LYS A 377 -8.19 -0.81 -32.94
C LYS A 377 -6.73 -1.29 -32.90
N ALA A 378 -6.32 -2.04 -33.91
CA ALA A 378 -4.99 -2.68 -33.99
C ALA A 378 -3.80 -1.69 -33.95
N GLU A 379 -4.05 -0.39 -34.11
CA GLU A 379 -3.05 0.68 -34.15
C GLU A 379 -2.72 1.30 -32.78
N GLU A 380 -3.39 0.89 -31.70
CA GLU A 380 -3.11 1.35 -30.34
C GLU A 380 -2.86 0.17 -29.39
N ARG A 381 -1.86 -0.67 -29.71
CA ARG A 381 -1.40 -1.65 -28.71
C ARG A 381 -0.95 -0.88 -27.46
N PRO A 382 -1.46 -1.22 -26.26
CA PRO A 382 -1.07 -0.55 -25.03
C PRO A 382 0.43 -0.71 -24.81
N LEU A 383 1.03 0.25 -24.09
CA LEU A 383 2.43 0.11 -23.68
C LEU A 383 2.61 -1.19 -22.89
N PRO A 384 3.80 -1.81 -22.95
CA PRO A 384 4.10 -3.00 -22.17
C PRO A 384 3.78 -2.81 -20.68
N HIS A 385 3.21 -3.86 -20.08
CA HIS A 385 2.87 -3.87 -18.66
C HIS A 385 4.15 -3.93 -17.80
N LEU A 386 4.35 -2.95 -16.92
CA LEU A 386 5.41 -2.95 -15.91
C LEU A 386 4.81 -3.19 -14.53
N ALA A 387 5.63 -3.69 -13.60
CA ALA A 387 5.22 -3.79 -12.20
C ALA A 387 4.86 -2.40 -11.66
N ASP A 388 3.72 -2.30 -10.98
CA ASP A 388 3.27 -1.05 -10.38
C ASP A 388 4.21 -0.56 -9.28
N HIS A 389 4.00 0.69 -8.85
CA HIS A 389 4.85 1.36 -7.86
C HIS A 389 5.02 0.62 -6.53
N THR A 390 4.00 -0.14 -6.12
CA THR A 390 4.00 -0.88 -4.85
C THR A 390 4.71 -2.23 -4.95
N HIS A 391 4.88 -2.76 -6.17
CA HIS A 391 5.50 -4.07 -6.44
C HIS A 391 6.90 -3.98 -7.06
N CYS A 392 7.20 -2.94 -7.85
CA CYS A 392 8.51 -2.78 -8.49
C CYS A 392 9.65 -2.85 -7.45
N THR A 393 10.75 -3.52 -7.77
CA THR A 393 11.91 -3.63 -6.85
C THR A 393 13.01 -2.62 -7.16
N GLY A 394 12.91 -1.91 -8.30
CA GLY A 394 13.98 -1.03 -8.78
C GLY A 394 15.23 -1.77 -9.23
N CYS A 395 15.12 -3.04 -9.66
CA CYS A 395 16.27 -3.83 -10.09
C CYS A 395 16.84 -3.43 -11.47
N THR A 396 16.19 -2.54 -12.22
CA THR A 396 16.59 -2.05 -13.56
C THR A 396 16.61 -3.08 -14.70
N ALA A 397 16.14 -4.32 -14.48
CA ALA A 397 16.13 -5.37 -15.51
C ALA A 397 15.36 -4.95 -16.78
N CYS A 398 14.20 -4.31 -16.61
CA CYS A 398 13.38 -3.81 -17.72
C CYS A 398 14.09 -2.73 -18.55
N ALA A 399 14.74 -1.77 -17.90
CA ALA A 399 15.51 -0.72 -18.56
C ALA A 399 16.74 -1.29 -19.26
N SER A 400 17.52 -2.12 -18.56
CA SER A 400 18.72 -2.76 -19.10
C SER A 400 18.42 -3.66 -20.31
N GLY A 401 17.30 -4.38 -20.30
CA GLY A 401 16.87 -5.29 -21.36
C GLY A 401 16.12 -4.63 -22.52
N CYS A 402 15.74 -3.35 -22.43
CA CYS A 402 14.99 -2.70 -23.50
C CYS A 402 15.86 -2.55 -24.78
N PRO A 403 15.47 -3.16 -25.92
CA PRO A 403 16.28 -3.14 -27.14
C PRO A 403 16.30 -1.79 -27.87
N LYS A 404 15.46 -0.85 -27.43
CA LYS A 404 15.33 0.51 -27.99
C LYS A 404 15.68 1.60 -26.98
N ASP A 405 16.16 1.22 -25.79
CA ASP A 405 16.43 2.16 -24.70
C ASP A 405 15.23 3.07 -24.35
N ALA A 406 14.01 2.60 -24.65
CA ALA A 406 12.78 3.35 -24.45
C ALA A 406 12.30 3.39 -22.98
N ILE A 407 13.17 3.04 -22.02
CA ILE A 407 12.84 3.00 -20.59
C ILE A 407 13.92 3.71 -19.80
N THR A 408 13.54 4.78 -19.12
CA THR A 408 14.37 5.53 -18.16
C THR A 408 14.00 5.13 -16.73
N MET A 409 14.96 5.24 -15.80
CA MET A 409 14.70 5.04 -14.37
C MET A 409 14.60 6.42 -13.70
N GLU A 410 13.38 6.87 -13.41
CA GLU A 410 13.12 8.22 -12.89
C GLU A 410 12.80 8.19 -11.40
N ARG A 411 13.35 9.16 -10.66
CA ARG A 411 13.14 9.25 -9.20
C ARG A 411 11.75 9.80 -8.89
N ASP A 412 11.06 9.12 -7.99
CA ASP A 412 9.80 9.57 -7.42
C ASP A 412 10.01 10.49 -6.21
N ARG A 413 8.91 10.89 -5.57
CA ARG A 413 8.94 11.79 -4.39
C ARG A 413 9.41 11.13 -3.12
N GLU A 414 9.41 9.81 -3.08
CA GLU A 414 9.98 9.06 -1.98
C GLU A 414 11.49 8.87 -2.17
N GLY A 415 12.06 9.32 -3.29
CA GLY A 415 13.49 9.24 -3.60
C GLY A 415 13.92 7.91 -4.23
N PHE A 416 12.97 7.09 -4.71
CA PHE A 416 13.23 5.82 -5.38
C PHE A 416 13.10 5.95 -6.89
N ALA A 417 13.95 5.24 -7.64
CA ALA A 417 13.83 5.20 -9.09
C ALA A 417 12.83 4.13 -9.58
N TYR A 418 12.00 4.50 -10.56
CA TYR A 418 10.99 3.67 -11.21
C TYR A 418 11.11 3.72 -12.74
N PRO A 419 10.78 2.62 -13.44
CA PRO A 419 10.85 2.58 -14.89
C PRO A 419 9.72 3.41 -15.54
N VAL A 420 10.08 4.35 -16.40
CA VAL A 420 9.16 5.16 -17.21
C VAL A 420 9.38 4.81 -18.69
N ILE A 421 8.30 4.51 -19.41
CA ILE A 421 8.37 4.13 -20.83
C ILE A 421 8.16 5.38 -21.70
N ASP A 422 9.12 5.68 -22.58
CA ASP A 422 8.89 6.59 -23.70
C ASP A 422 8.03 5.88 -24.76
N GLY A 423 6.77 6.31 -24.87
CA GLY A 423 5.80 5.72 -25.79
C GLY A 423 6.11 5.95 -27.27
N ALA A 424 6.90 6.97 -27.61
CA ALA A 424 7.34 7.25 -28.97
C ALA A 424 8.52 6.35 -29.37
N ALA A 425 9.48 6.12 -28.48
CA ALA A 425 10.60 5.21 -28.72
C ALA A 425 10.21 3.71 -28.59
N CYS A 426 9.15 3.40 -27.83
CA CYS A 426 8.74 2.04 -27.54
C CYS A 426 8.10 1.32 -28.73
N VAL A 427 8.77 0.26 -29.20
CA VAL A 427 8.26 -0.66 -30.22
C VAL A 427 7.26 -1.70 -29.70
N ARG A 428 6.81 -1.58 -28.44
CA ARG A 428 5.77 -2.41 -27.81
C ARG A 428 6.05 -3.93 -27.89
N CYS A 429 7.32 -4.32 -27.77
CA CYS A 429 7.73 -5.72 -27.88
C CYS A 429 7.40 -6.59 -26.66
N GLY A 430 7.03 -6.00 -25.51
CA GLY A 430 6.73 -6.73 -24.28
C GLY A 430 7.94 -7.34 -23.55
N HIS A 431 9.16 -7.14 -24.04
CA HIS A 431 10.36 -7.72 -23.43
C HIS A 431 10.56 -7.26 -21.97
N CYS A 432 10.33 -5.99 -21.68
CA CYS A 432 10.42 -5.44 -20.33
C CYS A 432 9.44 -6.10 -19.33
N THR A 433 8.23 -6.44 -19.78
CA THR A 433 7.27 -7.24 -19.02
C THR A 433 7.81 -8.64 -18.78
N ALA A 434 8.37 -9.27 -19.81
CA ALA A 434 8.85 -10.65 -19.75
C ALA A 434 10.03 -10.85 -18.79
N VAL A 435 10.96 -9.88 -18.71
CA VAL A 435 12.13 -9.91 -17.82
C VAL A 435 11.86 -9.37 -16.42
N CYS A 436 10.66 -8.84 -16.14
CA CYS A 436 10.36 -8.32 -14.80
C CYS A 436 10.25 -9.48 -13.80
N PRO A 437 11.10 -9.54 -12.75
CA PRO A 437 11.06 -10.64 -11.80
C PRO A 437 9.78 -10.69 -10.96
N VAL A 438 9.08 -9.55 -10.81
CA VAL A 438 7.87 -9.44 -9.98
C VAL A 438 6.59 -9.84 -10.73
N LEU A 439 6.61 -9.77 -12.07
CA LEU A 439 5.49 -10.18 -12.92
C LEU A 439 5.54 -11.66 -13.31
N ARG A 440 6.46 -12.42 -12.72
CA ARG A 440 6.70 -13.83 -13.02
C ARG A 440 6.67 -14.64 -11.75
N GLU A 441 6.12 -15.84 -11.85
CA GLU A 441 6.27 -16.82 -10.79
C GLU A 441 7.75 -17.19 -10.63
N ARG A 442 8.12 -17.50 -9.39
CA ARG A 442 9.46 -17.96 -9.06
C ARG A 442 9.45 -19.48 -8.97
N PRO A 443 10.45 -20.15 -9.57
CA PRO A 443 10.58 -21.59 -9.40
C PRO A 443 10.82 -21.91 -7.92
N GLN A 444 10.28 -23.03 -7.46
CA GLN A 444 10.62 -23.57 -6.14
C GLN A 444 12.07 -24.05 -6.16
N SER A 445 12.79 -23.79 -5.07
CA SER A 445 14.16 -24.28 -4.86
C SER A 445 14.22 -25.14 -3.61
N SER A 446 15.24 -25.99 -3.52
CA SER A 446 15.55 -26.71 -2.29
C SER A 446 15.87 -25.75 -1.13
N MET A 447 15.61 -26.21 0.08
CA MET A 447 16.04 -25.51 1.29
C MET A 447 17.58 -25.43 1.33
N PRO A 448 18.16 -24.26 1.64
CA PRO A 448 19.61 -24.10 1.63
C PRO A 448 20.26 -24.73 2.87
N ALA A 449 21.52 -25.14 2.73
CA ALA A 449 22.34 -25.56 3.86
C ALA A 449 22.80 -24.32 4.66
N VAL A 450 22.80 -24.43 5.99
CA VAL A 450 22.98 -23.28 6.89
C VAL A 450 24.25 -23.43 7.71
N PHE A 451 25.06 -22.37 7.74
CA PHE A 451 26.32 -22.33 8.47
C PHE A 451 26.49 -21.03 9.27
N ALA A 452 27.09 -21.16 10.45
CA ALA A 452 27.86 -20.08 11.06
C ALA A 452 29.21 -20.00 10.36
N ALA A 453 29.59 -18.81 9.86
CA ALA A 453 30.83 -18.64 9.11
C ALA A 453 31.56 -17.33 9.44
N TRP A 454 32.89 -17.41 9.57
CA TRP A 454 33.73 -16.23 9.78
C TRP A 454 35.12 -16.35 9.15
N ASN A 455 35.69 -15.19 8.84
CA ASN A 455 37.04 -15.02 8.34
C ASN A 455 38.05 -15.26 9.47
N ARG A 456 39.15 -15.95 9.16
CA ARG A 456 40.24 -16.24 10.10
C ARG A 456 41.16 -15.02 10.32
N ASN A 457 41.12 -14.04 9.42
CA ASN A 457 41.80 -12.75 9.58
C ASN A 457 40.93 -11.81 10.43
N ASP A 458 41.38 -11.54 11.66
CA ASP A 458 40.66 -10.69 12.62
C ASP A 458 40.55 -9.23 12.19
N GLU A 459 41.50 -8.70 11.38
CA GLU A 459 41.42 -7.34 10.86
C GLU A 459 40.31 -7.20 9.84
N ILE A 460 40.26 -8.10 8.85
CA ILE A 460 39.18 -8.14 7.85
C ILE A 460 37.84 -8.34 8.53
N ARG A 461 37.78 -9.21 9.54
CA ARG A 461 36.56 -9.48 10.31
C ARG A 461 36.09 -8.26 11.09
N ARG A 462 37.00 -7.51 11.72
CA ARG A 462 36.72 -6.26 12.44
C ARG A 462 36.18 -5.17 11.50
N ASP A 463 36.77 -5.02 10.31
CA ASP A 463 36.33 -4.07 9.29
C ASP A 463 35.05 -4.48 8.54
N SER A 464 34.63 -5.73 8.72
CA SER A 464 33.39 -6.25 8.15
C SER A 464 32.21 -6.06 9.10
N THR A 465 31.01 -5.95 8.53
CA THR A 465 29.76 -5.84 9.32
C THR A 465 29.51 -7.06 10.19
N SER A 466 29.84 -8.25 9.70
CA SER A 466 29.58 -9.55 10.35
C SER A 466 30.85 -10.40 10.37
N GLY A 467 30.80 -11.70 10.11
CA GLY A 467 31.98 -12.58 10.10
C GLY A 467 32.99 -12.35 8.96
N GLY A 468 32.75 -11.45 8.00
CA GLY A 468 33.74 -11.11 6.96
C GLY A 468 33.86 -12.11 5.80
N VAL A 469 32.81 -12.89 5.56
CA VAL A 469 32.77 -13.92 4.50
C VAL A 469 32.77 -13.32 3.09
N PHE A 470 32.10 -12.18 2.87
CA PHE A 470 32.07 -11.50 1.56
C PHE A 470 33.48 -11.24 1.01
N THR A 471 34.41 -10.80 1.86
CA THR A 471 35.78 -10.51 1.43
C THR A 471 36.48 -11.75 0.89
N LEU A 472 36.32 -12.91 1.53
CA LEU A 472 36.93 -14.17 1.06
C LEU A 472 36.36 -14.60 -0.29
N LEU A 473 35.04 -14.47 -0.46
CA LEU A 473 34.38 -14.77 -1.73
C LEU A 473 34.85 -13.84 -2.86
N ALA A 474 35.00 -12.55 -2.56
CA ALA A 474 35.48 -11.57 -3.51
C ALA A 474 36.96 -11.79 -3.88
N GLU A 475 37.81 -12.09 -2.90
CA GLU A 475 39.23 -12.40 -3.11
C GLU A 475 39.40 -13.64 -3.99
N TYR A 476 38.65 -14.72 -3.75
CA TYR A 476 38.69 -15.93 -4.56
C TYR A 476 38.43 -15.64 -6.06
N ILE A 477 37.45 -14.79 -6.36
CA ILE A 477 37.10 -14.42 -7.74
C ILE A 477 38.16 -13.49 -8.35
N LEU A 478 38.68 -12.52 -7.59
CA LEU A 478 39.74 -11.62 -8.05
C LEU A 478 41.06 -12.35 -8.30
N GLU A 479 41.41 -13.33 -7.47
CA GLU A 479 42.59 -14.20 -7.65
C GLU A 479 42.52 -15.01 -8.95
N SER A 480 41.31 -15.32 -9.39
CA SER A 480 41.02 -15.99 -10.67
C SER A 480 41.01 -15.01 -11.86
N GLY A 481 41.47 -13.77 -11.70
CA GLY A 481 41.44 -12.73 -12.73
C GLY A 481 40.05 -12.13 -13.00
N GLY A 482 39.08 -12.40 -12.11
CA GLY A 482 37.70 -11.98 -12.25
C GLY A 482 37.42 -10.50 -11.93
N VAL A 483 36.14 -10.18 -11.81
CA VAL A 483 35.63 -8.86 -11.40
C VAL A 483 34.50 -9.01 -10.38
N VAL A 484 34.47 -8.12 -9.39
CA VAL A 484 33.48 -8.12 -8.32
C VAL A 484 32.59 -6.90 -8.41
N PHE A 485 31.29 -7.10 -8.55
CA PHE A 485 30.26 -6.07 -8.48
C PHE A 485 29.63 -6.03 -7.09
N GLY A 486 29.58 -4.85 -6.48
CA GLY A 486 28.92 -4.64 -5.19
C GLY A 486 28.63 -3.16 -4.93
N ALA A 487 27.92 -2.86 -3.85
CA ALA A 487 27.51 -1.50 -3.52
C ALA A 487 28.65 -0.68 -2.88
N ALA A 488 28.94 0.50 -3.44
CA ALA A 488 29.89 1.49 -2.93
C ALA A 488 29.31 2.90 -3.00
N PHE A 489 29.67 3.74 -2.04
CA PHE A 489 29.39 5.17 -2.12
C PHE A 489 30.36 5.84 -3.09
N ASP A 490 29.85 6.78 -3.88
CA ASP A 490 30.68 7.73 -4.62
C ASP A 490 31.05 8.96 -3.76
N GLY A 491 31.76 9.92 -4.34
CA GLY A 491 32.19 11.13 -3.64
C GLY A 491 31.04 12.05 -3.18
N SER A 492 29.81 11.82 -3.64
CA SER A 492 28.60 12.57 -3.26
C SER A 492 27.69 11.80 -2.29
N GLN A 493 28.20 10.73 -1.69
CA GLN A 493 27.43 9.83 -0.82
C GLN A 493 26.23 9.17 -1.51
N HIS A 494 26.23 9.09 -2.85
CA HIS A 494 25.26 8.31 -3.61
C HIS A 494 25.74 6.85 -3.69
N LEU A 495 24.85 5.92 -3.33
CA LEU A 495 25.17 4.49 -3.30
C LEU A 495 24.91 3.86 -4.65
N ARG A 496 25.93 3.27 -5.26
CA ARG A 496 25.80 2.56 -6.54
C ARG A 496 26.56 1.26 -6.59
N HIS A 497 26.09 0.33 -7.41
CA HIS A 497 26.85 -0.87 -7.72
C HIS A 497 28.05 -0.50 -8.59
N THR A 498 29.23 -0.95 -8.18
CA THR A 498 30.52 -0.62 -8.81
C THR A 498 31.31 -1.90 -9.06
N ALA A 499 31.98 -1.97 -10.21
CA ALA A 499 32.95 -3.01 -10.52
C ALA A 499 34.28 -2.79 -9.77
N CYS A 500 34.83 -3.85 -9.20
CA CYS A 500 36.10 -3.88 -8.50
C CYS A 500 36.98 -4.94 -9.14
N PHE A 501 38.19 -4.54 -9.53
CA PHE A 501 39.16 -5.40 -10.22
C PHE A 501 40.38 -5.74 -9.36
N ARG A 502 40.51 -5.10 -8.19
CA ARG A 502 41.70 -5.16 -7.35
C ARG A 502 41.33 -5.37 -5.90
N LYS A 503 42.08 -6.23 -5.20
CA LYS A 503 41.83 -6.54 -3.78
C LYS A 503 41.92 -5.30 -2.90
N GLU A 504 42.85 -4.40 -3.22
CA GLU A 504 43.05 -3.11 -2.54
C GLU A 504 41.81 -2.21 -2.56
N GLU A 505 40.86 -2.41 -3.47
CA GLU A 505 39.64 -1.61 -3.58
C GLU A 505 38.43 -2.26 -2.89
N LEU A 506 38.55 -3.50 -2.40
CA LEU A 506 37.45 -4.23 -1.78
C LEU A 506 36.87 -3.53 -0.54
N TRP A 507 37.65 -2.71 0.15
CA TRP A 507 37.16 -1.93 1.30
C TRP A 507 35.95 -1.06 0.92
N ARG A 508 35.84 -0.62 -0.33
CA ARG A 508 34.69 0.16 -0.86
C ARG A 508 33.41 -0.67 -0.86
N LEU A 509 33.53 -1.96 -1.16
CA LEU A 509 32.40 -2.90 -1.23
C LEU A 509 32.07 -3.52 0.15
N ARG A 510 33.04 -3.58 1.06
CA ARG A 510 32.83 -4.09 2.43
C ARG A 510 31.81 -3.27 3.21
N GLY A 511 31.19 -3.93 4.19
CA GLY A 511 30.25 -3.31 5.11
C GLY A 511 28.84 -3.15 4.54
N ALA A 512 27.84 -3.21 5.41
CA ALA A 512 26.45 -2.96 5.07
C ALA A 512 26.22 -1.47 4.79
N LYS A 513 25.52 -1.20 3.69
CA LYS A 513 24.95 0.12 3.38
C LYS A 513 23.43 0.02 3.46
N TYR A 514 22.83 0.71 4.42
CA TYR A 514 21.37 0.71 4.58
C TYR A 514 20.75 1.77 3.66
N VAL A 515 20.94 1.63 2.35
CA VAL A 515 20.38 2.48 1.29
C VAL A 515 20.18 1.59 0.06
N GLN A 516 19.17 1.82 -0.77
CA GLN A 516 19.08 1.15 -2.07
C GLN A 516 20.24 1.59 -2.96
N SER A 517 20.94 0.63 -3.57
CA SER A 517 21.99 0.94 -4.54
C SER A 517 21.41 1.16 -5.94
N ASP A 518 21.94 2.16 -6.62
CA ASP A 518 21.73 2.39 -8.05
C ASP A 518 22.40 1.28 -8.89
N LEU A 519 21.69 0.83 -9.91
CA LEU A 519 22.07 -0.25 -10.84
C LEU A 519 22.08 0.20 -12.31
N GLU A 520 21.94 1.49 -12.59
CA GLU A 520 21.96 2.02 -13.95
C GLU A 520 23.21 1.54 -14.72
N GLY A 521 22.98 0.90 -15.87
CA GLY A 521 24.05 0.34 -16.72
C GLY A 521 24.75 -0.91 -16.19
N VAL A 522 24.60 -1.26 -14.90
CA VAL A 522 25.37 -2.32 -14.23
C VAL A 522 25.12 -3.69 -14.84
N PHE A 523 23.86 -4.04 -15.17
CA PHE A 523 23.56 -5.36 -15.76
C PHE A 523 24.17 -5.53 -17.15
N ARG A 524 24.20 -4.47 -17.95
CA ARG A 524 24.88 -4.47 -19.26
C ARG A 524 26.38 -4.64 -19.10
N GLU A 525 26.95 -3.99 -18.09
CA GLU A 525 28.37 -4.13 -17.77
C GLU A 525 28.73 -5.56 -17.32
N VAL A 526 27.90 -6.16 -16.46
CA VAL A 526 28.05 -7.57 -16.04
C VAL A 526 28.04 -8.50 -17.26
N ARG A 527 27.07 -8.34 -18.17
CA ARG A 527 27.01 -9.15 -19.41
C ARG A 527 28.30 -9.03 -20.22
N ARG A 528 28.83 -7.83 -20.39
CA ARG A 528 30.09 -7.59 -21.13
C ARG A 528 31.28 -8.32 -20.50
N TRP A 529 31.36 -8.39 -19.18
CA TRP A 529 32.47 -9.03 -18.47
C TRP A 529 32.35 -10.55 -18.41
N LEU A 530 31.14 -11.10 -18.41
CA LEU A 530 30.91 -12.55 -18.37
C LEU A 530 31.54 -13.28 -19.56
N ASP A 531 31.65 -12.61 -20.72
CA ASP A 531 32.31 -13.14 -21.91
C ASP A 531 33.85 -13.18 -21.80
N GLN A 532 34.43 -12.50 -20.79
CA GLN A 532 35.88 -12.27 -20.70
C GLN A 532 36.51 -12.84 -19.43
N ARG A 533 35.75 -12.96 -18.33
CA ARG A 533 36.29 -13.35 -17.03
C ARG A 533 35.20 -13.79 -16.05
N PRO A 534 35.58 -14.51 -14.97
CA PRO A 534 34.67 -14.78 -13.86
C PRO A 534 34.10 -13.49 -13.25
N VAL A 535 32.82 -13.51 -12.92
CA VAL A 535 32.12 -12.37 -12.31
C VAL A 535 31.50 -12.80 -10.98
N LEU A 536 31.74 -12.00 -9.93
CA LEU A 536 30.94 -12.02 -8.71
C LEU A 536 29.96 -10.86 -8.73
N PHE A 537 28.67 -11.14 -8.61
CA PHE A 537 27.67 -10.11 -8.35
C PHE A 537 27.11 -10.26 -6.94
N SER A 538 27.37 -9.28 -6.06
CA SER A 538 26.80 -9.23 -4.72
C SER A 538 25.75 -8.12 -4.60
N GLY A 539 24.56 -8.45 -4.11
CA GLY A 539 23.47 -7.48 -3.99
C GLY A 539 22.32 -7.97 -3.12
N THR A 540 21.20 -7.28 -3.16
CA THR A 540 19.97 -7.77 -2.54
C THR A 540 19.34 -8.88 -3.41
N PRO A 541 18.50 -9.75 -2.83
CA PRO A 541 17.92 -10.88 -3.59
C PRO A 541 17.11 -10.44 -4.82
N CYS A 542 16.39 -9.31 -4.73
CA CYS A 542 15.64 -8.76 -5.86
C CYS A 542 16.54 -8.24 -6.99
N GLN A 543 17.75 -7.77 -6.67
CA GLN A 543 18.74 -7.35 -7.66
C GLN A 543 19.38 -8.58 -8.34
N VAL A 544 19.67 -9.64 -7.59
CA VAL A 544 20.17 -10.91 -8.15
C VAL A 544 19.15 -11.55 -9.08
N ASP A 545 17.87 -11.63 -8.69
CA ASP A 545 16.81 -12.14 -9.57
C ASP A 545 16.68 -11.26 -10.82
N GLY A 546 16.68 -9.94 -10.66
CA GLY A 546 16.68 -9.01 -11.80
C GLY A 546 17.82 -9.26 -12.79
N LEU A 547 19.03 -9.53 -12.29
CA LEU A 547 20.18 -9.87 -13.13
C LEU A 547 19.95 -11.20 -13.87
N TYR A 548 19.50 -12.25 -13.19
CA TYR A 548 19.20 -13.53 -13.84
C TYR A 548 18.13 -13.41 -14.92
N ARG A 549 17.04 -12.67 -14.66
CA ARG A 549 15.99 -12.42 -15.67
C ARG A 549 16.51 -11.65 -16.87
N TYR A 550 17.36 -10.64 -16.65
CA TYR A 550 18.03 -9.90 -17.73
C TYR A 550 18.99 -10.78 -18.55
N LEU A 551 19.69 -11.70 -17.90
CA LEU A 551 20.61 -12.64 -18.57
C LEU A 551 19.87 -13.77 -19.28
N GLY A 552 18.62 -14.07 -18.89
CA GLY A 552 17.82 -15.17 -19.40
C GLY A 552 18.09 -16.50 -18.71
N GLY A 553 18.89 -16.51 -17.63
CA GLY A 553 19.34 -17.70 -16.91
C GLY A 553 20.63 -17.45 -16.14
N ARG A 554 21.22 -18.50 -15.57
CA ARG A 554 22.52 -18.46 -14.88
C ARG A 554 23.66 -18.80 -15.86
N PRO A 555 24.57 -17.87 -16.18
CA PRO A 555 25.81 -18.18 -16.90
C PRO A 555 26.81 -18.96 -16.03
N GLU A 556 27.68 -19.75 -16.65
CA GLU A 556 28.68 -20.55 -15.93
C GLU A 556 29.70 -19.68 -15.18
N ASN A 557 30.20 -18.61 -15.81
CA ASN A 557 31.17 -17.66 -15.26
C ASN A 557 30.58 -16.71 -14.20
N LEU A 558 29.30 -16.84 -13.84
CA LEU A 558 28.64 -15.99 -12.86
C LEU A 558 28.57 -16.69 -11.50
N THR A 559 29.05 -16.00 -10.48
CA THR A 559 28.77 -16.29 -9.07
C THR A 559 27.93 -15.17 -8.48
N THR A 560 26.88 -15.52 -7.75
CA THR A 560 25.99 -14.55 -7.12
C THR A 560 25.98 -14.71 -5.60
N CYS A 561 26.02 -13.58 -4.89
CA CYS A 561 25.93 -13.54 -3.44
C CYS A 561 24.85 -12.55 -3.01
N ASP A 562 23.68 -13.07 -2.63
CA ASP A 562 22.63 -12.24 -2.05
C ASP A 562 22.76 -12.10 -0.52
N LEU A 563 21.85 -11.34 0.10
CA LEU A 563 21.86 -11.10 1.53
C LEU A 563 20.50 -11.28 2.19
N VAL A 564 20.52 -11.61 3.48
CA VAL A 564 19.34 -11.56 4.35
C VAL A 564 18.96 -10.08 4.52
N CYS A 565 17.96 -9.65 3.76
CA CYS A 565 17.63 -8.25 3.60
C CYS A 565 16.50 -7.82 4.54
N HIS A 566 16.70 -6.73 5.28
CA HIS A 566 15.65 -6.07 6.07
C HIS A 566 14.67 -5.26 5.20
N GLY A 567 15.06 -4.97 3.96
CA GLY A 567 14.44 -4.00 3.06
C GLY A 567 15.38 -2.81 2.82
N VAL A 568 15.26 -2.19 1.66
CA VAL A 568 16.16 -1.11 1.22
C VAL A 568 15.57 0.27 1.53
N PRO A 569 16.29 1.13 2.26
CA PRO A 569 15.91 2.53 2.46
C PRO A 569 15.96 3.40 1.20
N SER A 570 15.18 4.48 1.21
CA SER A 570 15.18 5.52 0.18
C SER A 570 16.58 6.16 -0.01
N PRO A 571 17.11 6.15 -1.25
CA PRO A 571 18.27 6.95 -1.62
C PRO A 571 18.09 8.44 -1.34
N GLY A 572 16.94 9.02 -1.71
CA GLY A 572 16.65 10.45 -1.47
C GLY A 572 16.68 10.82 0.02
N VAL A 573 16.05 10.02 0.89
CA VAL A 573 16.06 10.25 2.34
C VAL A 573 17.48 10.15 2.91
N TRP A 574 18.30 9.23 2.41
CA TRP A 574 19.71 9.14 2.80
C TRP A 574 20.50 10.37 2.36
N GLU A 575 20.35 10.80 1.12
CA GLU A 575 21.04 11.97 0.58
C GLU A 575 20.69 13.25 1.36
N ASP A 576 19.42 13.44 1.74
CA ASP A 576 19.02 14.55 2.60
C ASP A 576 19.54 14.41 4.03
N MET A 577 19.63 13.20 4.56
CA MET A 577 20.28 12.94 5.86
C MET A 577 21.77 13.27 5.81
N ALA A 578 22.47 12.89 4.73
CA ALA A 578 23.87 13.21 4.51
C ALA A 578 24.08 14.73 4.45
N ARG A 579 23.29 15.44 3.63
CA ARG A 579 23.30 16.92 3.57
C ARG A 579 23.02 17.56 4.93
N SER A 580 22.08 17.02 5.71
CA SER A 580 21.77 17.51 7.07
C SER A 580 22.91 17.26 8.07
N LEU A 581 23.69 16.19 7.92
CA LEU A 581 24.91 15.97 8.71
C LEU A 581 25.99 16.98 8.34
N GLU A 582 26.24 17.16 7.03
CA GLU A 582 27.22 18.11 6.51
C GLU A 582 26.90 19.54 6.94
N ALA A 583 25.64 19.97 6.80
CA ALA A 583 25.20 21.31 7.18
C ALA A 583 25.36 21.58 8.69
N ARG A 584 25.09 20.58 9.54
CA ARG A 584 25.25 20.71 11.00
C ARG A 584 26.70 20.76 11.45
N ARG A 585 27.60 20.09 10.72
CA ARG A 585 29.03 20.09 10.99
C ARG A 585 29.79 21.16 10.22
N GLN A 586 29.16 21.78 9.23
CA GLN A 586 29.80 22.69 8.27
C GLN A 586 31.04 22.06 7.61
N GLN A 587 30.98 20.75 7.36
CA GLN A 587 32.06 19.96 6.78
C GLN A 587 31.47 18.88 5.86
N PRO A 588 32.10 18.57 4.71
CA PRO A 588 31.63 17.52 3.82
C PRO A 588 31.83 16.13 4.44
N LEU A 589 30.94 15.18 4.11
CA LEU A 589 31.08 13.79 4.52
C LEU A 589 32.10 13.08 3.63
N GLN A 590 33.17 12.60 4.24
CA GLN A 590 34.21 11.83 3.56
C GLN A 590 33.87 10.34 3.50
N ALA A 591 33.40 9.77 4.60
CA ALA A 591 33.08 8.34 4.68
C ALA A 591 31.99 8.04 5.71
N VAL A 592 31.18 7.02 5.41
CA VAL A 592 30.14 6.53 6.33
C VAL A 592 30.27 5.02 6.49
N ARG A 593 30.20 4.56 7.75
CA ARG A 593 30.03 3.15 8.10
C ARG A 593 28.77 3.00 8.93
N PHE A 594 27.75 2.35 8.39
CA PHE A 594 26.49 2.11 9.14
C PHE A 594 26.65 1.13 10.30
N ARG A 595 27.65 0.26 10.21
CA ARG A 595 27.92 -0.85 11.12
C ARG A 595 29.42 -0.89 11.40
N ASN A 596 29.85 -0.24 12.47
CA ASN A 596 31.22 -0.26 12.96
C ASN A 596 31.28 -0.94 14.33
N LYS A 597 32.18 -1.90 14.53
CA LYS A 597 32.23 -2.76 15.73
C LYS A 597 33.03 -2.15 16.88
N VAL A 598 32.89 -0.83 17.11
CA VAL A 598 33.63 -0.10 18.15
C VAL A 598 33.37 -0.67 19.55
N ALA A 599 32.12 -1.06 19.83
CA ALA A 599 31.69 -1.67 21.09
C ALA A 599 31.35 -3.17 20.93
N GLY A 600 31.95 -3.85 19.94
CA GLY A 600 31.65 -5.24 19.58
C GLY A 600 30.57 -5.40 18.50
N TRP A 601 30.34 -6.64 18.06
CA TRP A 601 29.44 -6.93 16.92
C TRP A 601 27.96 -6.62 17.20
N LYS A 602 27.46 -6.91 18.41
CA LYS A 602 26.05 -6.73 18.77
C LYS A 602 25.66 -5.27 19.02
N ASP A 603 26.60 -4.43 19.45
CA ASP A 603 26.39 -2.99 19.66
C ASP A 603 27.15 -2.16 18.61
N SER A 604 26.83 -2.41 17.34
CA SER A 604 27.49 -1.73 16.22
C SER A 604 27.07 -0.26 16.11
N HIS A 605 28.05 0.60 15.84
CA HIS A 605 27.88 2.04 15.68
C HIS A 605 27.65 2.44 14.22
N PHE A 606 26.88 3.50 14.03
CA PHE A 606 26.97 4.34 12.84
C PHE A 606 28.15 5.30 13.05
N THR A 607 29.04 5.38 12.07
CA THR A 607 30.21 6.27 12.08
C THR A 607 30.22 7.13 10.83
N ALA A 608 30.33 8.45 11.00
CA ALA A 608 30.53 9.42 9.93
C ALA A 608 31.89 10.10 10.12
N VAL A 609 32.67 10.18 9.04
CA VAL A 609 33.98 10.84 8.98
C VAL A 609 33.85 12.05 8.06
N TYR A 610 34.34 13.20 8.51
CA TYR A 610 34.22 14.47 7.79
C TYR A 610 35.55 14.88 7.13
N GLY A 611 35.49 15.85 6.22
CA GLY A 611 36.65 16.31 5.44
C GLY A 611 37.82 16.87 6.28
N ASP A 612 37.54 17.36 7.49
CA ASP A 612 38.55 17.82 8.45
C ASP A 612 39.13 16.69 9.32
N GLY A 613 38.72 15.44 9.07
CA GLY A 613 39.11 14.25 9.83
C GLY A 613 38.33 14.04 11.13
N THR A 614 37.39 14.91 11.48
CA THR A 614 36.53 14.68 12.65
C THR A 614 35.60 13.49 12.43
N VAL A 615 35.22 12.85 13.55
CA VAL A 615 34.44 11.60 13.53
C VAL A 615 33.26 11.69 14.47
N ASP A 616 32.06 11.46 13.93
CA ASP A 616 30.85 11.22 14.71
C ASP A 616 30.58 9.72 14.81
N THR A 617 30.37 9.22 16.03
CA THR A 617 30.01 7.81 16.24
C THR A 617 28.99 7.63 17.35
N ALA A 618 27.98 6.81 17.09
CA ALA A 618 26.98 6.41 18.08
C ALA A 618 26.37 5.05 17.70
N PRO A 619 25.82 4.29 18.65
CA PRO A 619 25.07 3.07 18.34
C PRO A 619 24.01 3.34 17.25
N LEU A 620 23.95 2.49 16.22
CA LEU A 620 23.15 2.75 15.01
C LEU A 620 21.71 3.15 15.37
N PHE A 621 21.02 2.35 16.19
CA PHE A 621 19.63 2.60 16.57
C PHE A 621 19.44 3.74 17.60
N ARG A 622 20.52 4.41 18.03
CA ARG A 622 20.48 5.67 18.77
C ARG A 622 20.70 6.90 17.88
N THR A 623 21.05 6.72 16.61
CA THR A 623 21.04 7.81 15.62
C THR A 623 19.64 8.09 15.09
N GLU A 624 19.43 9.26 14.50
CA GLU A 624 18.17 9.64 13.85
C GLU A 624 17.83 8.70 12.70
N TYR A 625 18.81 8.47 11.82
CA TYR A 625 18.66 7.56 10.68
C TYR A 625 18.37 6.13 11.14
N GLY A 626 19.17 5.59 12.07
CA GLY A 626 19.01 4.22 12.52
C GLY A 626 17.69 3.98 13.26
N ARG A 627 17.17 4.94 14.03
CA ARG A 627 15.83 4.83 14.63
C ARG A 627 14.74 4.73 13.57
N ALA A 628 14.74 5.62 12.60
CA ALA A 628 13.72 5.64 11.55
C ALA A 628 13.84 4.41 10.62
N PHE A 629 15.06 3.96 10.32
CA PHE A 629 15.33 2.70 9.63
C PHE A 629 14.83 1.47 10.42
N GLY A 630 15.12 1.39 11.72
CA GLY A 630 14.67 0.30 12.59
C GLY A 630 13.15 0.23 12.75
N ARG A 631 12.45 1.35 12.54
CA ARG A 631 10.99 1.44 12.45
C ARG A 631 10.45 1.19 11.04
N ALA A 632 11.33 0.93 10.07
CA ALA A 632 11.03 0.71 8.67
C ALA A 632 10.25 1.87 8.03
N LEU A 633 10.47 3.13 8.43
CA LEU A 633 9.66 4.26 7.98
C LEU A 633 9.83 4.62 6.50
N PHE A 634 11.02 4.39 5.95
CA PHE A 634 11.38 4.86 4.61
C PHE A 634 11.93 3.75 3.71
N LEU A 635 11.43 2.52 3.89
CA LEU A 635 11.78 1.43 2.99
C LEU A 635 10.98 1.55 1.69
N ARG A 636 11.55 0.99 0.61
CA ARG A 636 10.89 0.90 -0.68
C ARG A 636 9.52 0.19 -0.53
N PRO A 637 8.43 0.66 -1.16
CA PRO A 637 7.09 0.06 -1.01
C PRO A 637 7.05 -1.48 -1.17
N SER A 638 7.80 -2.02 -2.11
CA SER A 638 7.86 -3.47 -2.35
C SER A 638 8.54 -4.27 -1.24
N CYS A 639 9.31 -3.63 -0.35
CA CYS A 639 9.95 -4.30 0.79
C CYS A 639 8.92 -4.79 1.84
N TYR A 640 7.76 -4.13 1.97
CA TYR A 640 6.74 -4.51 2.95
C TYR A 640 5.94 -5.74 2.54
N ARG A 641 6.05 -6.13 1.26
CA ARG A 641 5.46 -7.32 0.64
C ARG A 641 6.50 -8.16 -0.10
N CYS A 642 7.76 -8.07 0.35
CA CYS A 642 8.91 -8.60 -0.38
C CYS A 642 8.76 -10.11 -0.62
N PRO A 643 8.71 -10.58 -1.89
CA PRO A 643 8.59 -12.01 -2.16
C PRO A 643 9.88 -12.75 -1.75
N TYR A 644 11.02 -12.06 -1.68
CA TYR A 644 12.32 -12.63 -1.30
C TYR A 644 12.54 -12.75 0.21
N ALA A 645 11.55 -12.38 1.02
CA ALA A 645 11.58 -12.60 2.46
C ALA A 645 11.21 -14.07 2.80
N SER A 646 12.03 -15.00 2.29
CA SER A 646 11.81 -16.46 2.31
C SER A 646 13.15 -17.21 2.41
N MET A 647 13.07 -18.48 2.80
CA MET A 647 14.18 -19.46 2.76
C MET A 647 14.47 -19.97 1.34
N THR A 648 13.55 -19.78 0.39
CA THR A 648 13.83 -19.98 -1.04
C THR A 648 14.69 -18.82 -1.53
N ARG A 649 16.00 -19.08 -1.70
CA ARG A 649 17.01 -18.06 -2.02
C ARG A 649 17.31 -18.01 -3.52
N VAL A 650 17.78 -16.87 -4.00
CA VAL A 650 18.02 -16.64 -5.44
C VAL A 650 19.50 -16.76 -5.77
N GLY A 651 20.37 -16.15 -4.98
CA GLY A 651 21.82 -16.21 -5.21
C GLY A 651 22.39 -17.61 -4.98
N ASP A 652 23.63 -17.85 -5.40
CA ASP A 652 24.36 -19.09 -5.11
C ASP A 652 24.66 -19.21 -3.61
N LEU A 653 24.97 -18.07 -2.99
CA LEU A 653 25.25 -17.91 -1.58
C LEU A 653 24.38 -16.77 -1.01
N THR A 654 23.93 -16.91 0.24
CA THR A 654 23.27 -15.83 1.00
C THR A 654 24.10 -15.47 2.22
N LEU A 655 24.34 -14.19 2.47
CA LEU A 655 25.01 -13.70 3.68
C LEU A 655 24.08 -12.91 4.60
N GLY A 656 24.26 -13.05 5.90
CA GLY A 656 23.57 -12.25 6.90
C GLY A 656 24.33 -12.20 8.22
N ASP A 657 23.76 -11.53 9.21
CA ASP A 657 24.22 -11.66 10.59
C ASP A 657 23.59 -12.91 11.23
N PHE A 658 24.38 -13.71 11.96
CA PHE A 658 23.83 -14.89 12.62
C PHE A 658 23.24 -14.59 14.00
N TRP A 659 22.08 -13.93 14.02
CA TRP A 659 21.34 -13.61 15.25
C TRP A 659 20.71 -14.83 15.94
N GLY A 660 20.73 -15.99 15.28
CA GLY A 660 20.11 -17.22 15.77
C GLY A 660 20.97 -18.02 16.72
N LEU A 661 22.11 -17.51 17.19
CA LEU A 661 23.00 -18.18 18.15
C LEU A 661 22.60 -17.85 19.60
N ARG A 662 22.64 -18.84 20.49
CA ARG A 662 22.46 -18.61 21.93
C ARG A 662 23.71 -17.94 22.52
N PRO A 663 23.61 -17.23 23.66
CA PRO A 663 24.76 -16.58 24.28
C PRO A 663 25.95 -17.50 24.62
N ASP A 664 25.68 -18.77 24.93
CA ASP A 664 26.68 -19.81 25.25
C ASP A 664 27.33 -20.44 24.01
N GLU A 665 26.76 -20.25 22.81
CA GLU A 665 27.26 -20.86 21.58
C GLU A 665 28.33 -19.96 20.94
N LEU A 666 29.57 -20.40 20.84
CA LEU A 666 30.67 -19.64 20.20
C LEU A 666 30.88 -18.22 20.81
N PRO A 667 30.95 -18.05 22.14
CA PRO A 667 30.94 -16.74 22.80
C PRO A 667 32.06 -15.80 22.31
N ASP A 668 33.29 -16.29 22.24
CA ASP A 668 34.45 -15.51 21.77
C ASP A 668 34.31 -15.08 20.30
N GLN A 669 33.65 -15.91 19.50
CA GLN A 669 33.43 -15.64 18.09
C GLN A 669 32.27 -14.65 17.89
N GLN A 670 31.25 -14.69 18.75
CA GLN A 670 30.13 -13.75 18.69
C GLN A 670 30.59 -12.32 18.93
N GLU A 671 31.52 -12.07 19.84
CA GLU A 671 32.04 -10.70 20.08
C GLU A 671 32.69 -10.11 18.82
N LYS A 672 33.50 -10.92 18.12
CA LYS A 672 34.17 -10.57 16.86
C LYS A 672 33.21 -10.52 15.66
N GLY A 673 32.08 -11.21 15.75
CA GLY A 673 30.96 -11.24 14.79
C GLY A 673 30.95 -12.45 13.88
N ILE A 674 29.77 -13.02 13.62
CA ILE A 674 29.58 -14.28 12.90
C ILE A 674 28.56 -14.09 11.78
N SER A 675 28.93 -14.46 10.55
CA SER A 675 27.99 -14.42 9.43
C SER A 675 27.09 -15.64 9.48
N LEU A 676 25.81 -15.43 9.21
CA LEU A 676 24.93 -16.47 8.69
C LEU A 676 25.31 -16.65 7.22
N LEU A 677 25.63 -17.89 6.83
CA LEU A 677 25.92 -18.26 5.45
C LEU A 677 24.95 -19.36 5.02
N LEU A 678 24.17 -19.08 3.98
CA LEU A 678 23.33 -20.07 3.32
C LEU A 678 23.97 -20.49 1.99
N VAL A 679 24.06 -21.79 1.77
CA VAL A 679 24.52 -22.38 0.51
C VAL A 679 23.29 -22.87 -0.24
N ASN A 680 22.98 -22.20 -1.36
CA ASN A 680 21.68 -22.32 -2.01
C ASN A 680 21.70 -23.20 -3.27
N THR A 681 22.84 -23.27 -3.95
CA THR A 681 23.00 -23.98 -5.23
C THR A 681 24.21 -24.91 -5.21
N PRO A 682 24.26 -25.93 -6.10
CA PRO A 682 25.45 -26.76 -6.28
C PRO A 682 26.72 -25.95 -6.62
N HIS A 683 26.58 -24.89 -7.43
CA HIS A 683 27.68 -23.96 -7.73
C HIS A 683 28.16 -23.23 -6.47
N GLY A 684 27.22 -22.73 -5.65
CA GLY A 684 27.54 -22.13 -4.36
C GLY A 684 28.28 -23.10 -3.43
N SER A 685 27.88 -24.38 -3.42
CA SER A 685 28.57 -25.43 -2.65
C SER A 685 30.01 -25.63 -3.11
N HIS A 686 30.23 -25.71 -4.43
CA HIS A 686 31.57 -25.88 -5.00
C HIS A 686 32.51 -24.75 -4.59
N ILE A 687 32.05 -23.50 -4.61
CA ILE A 687 32.84 -22.34 -4.16
C ILE A 687 33.04 -22.37 -2.64
N PHE A 688 31.98 -22.64 -1.88
CA PHE A 688 32.02 -22.69 -0.42
C PHE A 688 33.06 -23.67 0.13
N ASP A 689 33.32 -24.77 -0.56
CA ASP A 689 34.33 -25.76 -0.16
C ASP A 689 35.76 -25.29 -0.37
N GLN A 690 35.97 -24.28 -1.22
CA GLN A 690 37.29 -23.71 -1.51
C GLN A 690 37.64 -22.51 -0.65
N LEU A 691 36.65 -21.89 0.02
CA LEU A 691 36.88 -20.70 0.82
C LEU A 691 37.62 -21.03 2.14
N PRO A 692 38.71 -20.34 2.49
CA PRO A 692 39.50 -20.60 3.69
C PRO A 692 38.86 -19.98 4.96
N LEU A 693 37.60 -20.29 5.22
CA LEU A 693 36.82 -19.78 6.34
C LEU A 693 36.69 -20.80 7.49
N ALA A 694 36.37 -20.32 8.68
CA ALA A 694 35.88 -21.16 9.75
C ALA A 694 34.35 -21.31 9.60
N LYS A 695 33.84 -22.55 9.66
CA LYS A 695 32.43 -22.88 9.46
C LYS A 695 31.93 -23.91 10.47
N GLN A 696 30.68 -23.76 10.88
CA GLN A 696 29.95 -24.76 11.67
C GLN A 696 28.50 -24.87 11.14
N PRO A 697 28.00 -26.09 10.87
CA PRO A 697 26.64 -26.28 10.37
C PRO A 697 25.60 -26.03 11.47
N PHE A 698 24.43 -25.51 11.07
CA PHE A 698 23.27 -25.30 11.93
C PHE A 698 21.99 -25.73 11.20
N PRO A 699 20.92 -26.07 11.91
CA PRO A 699 19.65 -26.38 11.28
C PRO A 699 18.92 -25.10 10.80
N PRO A 700 18.15 -25.15 9.69
CA PRO A 700 17.50 -23.97 9.09
C PRO A 700 16.62 -23.15 10.03
N GLU A 701 15.97 -23.78 11.00
CA GLU A 701 15.10 -23.15 11.99
C GLU A 701 15.86 -22.10 12.81
N ARG A 702 17.16 -22.32 13.05
CA ARG A 702 18.01 -21.36 13.76
C ARG A 702 18.30 -20.12 12.93
N ALA A 703 18.45 -20.26 11.61
CA ALA A 703 18.56 -19.12 10.73
C ALA A 703 17.29 -18.26 10.79
N ILE A 704 16.12 -18.89 10.68
CA ILE A 704 14.82 -18.21 10.69
C ILE A 704 14.55 -17.52 12.04
N ALA A 705 14.77 -18.22 13.15
CA ALA A 705 14.51 -17.70 14.49
C ALA A 705 15.31 -16.41 14.79
N GLY A 706 16.57 -16.35 14.35
CA GLY A 706 17.39 -15.15 14.45
C GLY A 706 17.10 -14.10 13.38
N ASN A 707 16.63 -14.52 12.20
CA ASN A 707 16.43 -13.66 11.04
C ASN A 707 15.00 -13.80 10.48
N PRO A 708 14.01 -13.09 11.05
CA PRO A 708 12.61 -13.19 10.62
C PRO A 708 12.35 -12.86 9.14
N ARG A 709 13.31 -12.23 8.45
CA ARG A 709 13.26 -11.90 7.02
C ARG A 709 13.54 -13.09 6.11
N LEU A 710 13.87 -14.23 6.69
CA LEU A 710 13.88 -15.52 5.99
C LEU A 710 12.50 -16.20 5.97
N ALA A 711 11.49 -15.63 6.64
CA ALA A 711 10.15 -16.23 6.69
C ALA A 711 9.02 -15.28 6.27
N SER A 712 9.17 -13.98 6.52
CA SER A 712 8.13 -12.99 6.19
C SER A 712 8.72 -11.61 5.95
N PRO A 713 8.05 -10.75 5.16
CA PRO A 713 8.46 -9.36 4.98
C PRO A 713 8.17 -8.51 6.22
N ILE A 714 8.63 -7.24 6.17
CA ILE A 714 8.37 -6.28 7.25
C ILE A 714 6.99 -5.66 7.11
N PRO A 715 6.16 -5.66 8.18
CA PRO A 715 4.87 -5.00 8.11
C PRO A 715 5.03 -3.51 7.78
N LEU A 716 4.11 -2.99 6.98
CA LEU A 716 4.03 -1.56 6.67
C LEU A 716 3.75 -0.77 7.96
N PRO A 717 4.65 0.13 8.42
CA PRO A 717 4.39 0.91 9.61
C PRO A 717 3.31 1.97 9.32
N PRO A 718 2.33 2.19 10.23
CA PRO A 718 1.24 3.14 10.00
C PRO A 718 1.69 4.56 9.68
N GLU A 719 2.86 4.96 10.19
CA GLU A 719 3.40 6.31 10.05
C GLU A 719 4.15 6.54 8.73
N ARG A 720 4.39 5.52 7.91
CA ARG A 720 5.10 5.66 6.63
C ARG A 720 4.42 6.68 5.72
N THR A 721 3.11 6.56 5.53
CA THR A 721 2.35 7.43 4.64
C THR A 721 2.46 8.88 5.09
N ALA A 722 2.39 9.14 6.40
CA ALA A 722 2.59 10.47 6.97
C ALA A 722 4.04 10.96 6.81
N PHE A 723 5.03 10.10 7.01
CA PHE A 723 6.44 10.43 6.79
C PHE A 723 6.70 10.90 5.37
N PHE A 724 6.25 10.14 4.35
CA PHE A 724 6.49 10.51 2.96
C PHE A 724 5.60 11.65 2.46
N ALA A 725 4.41 11.81 3.03
CA ALA A 725 3.59 13.00 2.80
C ALA A 725 4.31 14.28 3.28
N ALA A 726 4.92 14.23 4.48
CA ALA A 726 5.72 15.33 4.99
C ALA A 726 7.03 15.50 4.20
N TYR A 727 7.73 14.41 3.88
CA TYR A 727 8.96 14.43 3.08
C TYR A 727 8.79 15.09 1.71
N ALA A 728 7.66 14.85 1.04
CA ALA A 728 7.36 15.42 -0.26
C ALA A 728 7.03 16.92 -0.23
N LEU A 729 6.66 17.47 0.93
CA LEU A 729 6.01 18.78 1.02
C LEU A 729 6.62 19.74 2.05
N GLU A 730 7.48 19.25 2.94
CA GLU A 730 8.06 20.01 4.05
C GLU A 730 9.59 19.99 3.98
N PRO A 731 10.28 21.03 4.51
CA PRO A 731 11.73 20.99 4.62
C PRO A 731 12.21 19.77 5.40
N PHE A 732 13.21 19.05 4.89
CA PHE A 732 13.67 17.79 5.46
C PHE A 732 14.03 17.87 6.96
N ASP A 733 14.58 18.99 7.42
CA ASP A 733 14.91 19.18 8.83
C ASP A 733 13.68 19.15 9.75
N GLN A 734 12.52 19.61 9.28
CA GLN A 734 11.25 19.49 10.01
C GLN A 734 10.82 18.03 10.08
N VAL A 735 10.81 17.34 8.93
CA VAL A 735 10.48 15.91 8.82
C VAL A 735 11.37 15.06 9.73
N ARG A 736 12.69 15.30 9.71
CA ARG A 736 13.66 14.63 10.59
C ARG A 736 13.32 14.84 12.07
N ARG A 737 13.04 16.08 12.49
CA ARG A 737 12.72 16.37 13.90
C ARG A 737 11.41 15.72 14.35
N GLU A 738 10.44 15.59 13.46
CA GLU A 738 9.14 15.00 13.78
C GLU A 738 9.19 13.47 13.83
N PHE A 739 9.74 12.84 12.80
CA PHE A 739 9.63 11.39 12.58
C PHE A 739 10.87 10.60 13.04
N CYS A 740 12.06 11.21 13.06
CA CYS A 740 13.31 10.55 13.44
C CYS A 740 13.70 10.78 14.92
N ARG A 741 12.86 11.49 15.69
CA ARG A 741 13.10 11.76 17.13
C ARG A 741 13.04 10.51 18.00
N LEU A 742 13.61 10.63 19.19
CA LEU A 742 13.40 9.64 20.24
C LEU A 742 11.93 9.69 20.69
N PRO A 743 11.28 8.54 20.94
CA PRO A 743 9.98 8.52 21.58
C PRO A 743 10.04 9.27 22.92
N PRO A 744 8.96 9.93 23.35
CA PRO A 744 8.92 10.63 24.63
C PRO A 744 9.37 9.74 25.80
N LEU A 745 9.99 10.34 26.83
CA LEU A 745 10.45 9.62 28.02
C LEU A 745 9.39 8.68 28.64
N PRO A 746 8.09 9.04 28.73
CA PRO A 746 7.06 8.13 29.24
C PRO A 746 6.92 6.85 28.41
N VAL A 747 6.99 6.94 27.08
CA VAL A 747 6.92 5.78 26.17
C VAL A 747 8.16 4.89 26.33
N ARG A 748 9.33 5.52 26.51
CA ARG A 748 10.60 4.82 26.74
C ARG A 748 10.66 4.14 28.10
N ALA A 749 10.09 4.77 29.13
CA ALA A 749 10.01 4.23 30.48
C ALA A 749 9.04 3.04 30.54
N ALA A 750 7.85 3.17 29.94
CA ALA A 750 6.91 2.06 29.80
C ALA A 750 7.53 0.87 29.06
N GLY A 751 8.25 1.11 27.95
CA GLY A 751 8.94 0.06 27.21
C GLY A 751 10.05 -0.67 28.00
N ARG A 752 10.66 -0.02 29.00
CA ARG A 752 11.67 -0.64 29.89
C ARG A 752 11.05 -1.40 31.06
N LEU A 753 9.89 -0.97 31.54
CA LEU A 753 9.18 -1.57 32.68
C LEU A 753 8.34 -2.81 32.31
N LEU A 754 8.00 -2.99 31.03
CA LEU A 754 7.21 -4.14 30.59
C LEU A 754 8.10 -5.39 30.43
N SER A 755 7.76 -6.47 31.15
CA SER A 755 8.42 -7.77 31.01
C SER A 755 8.25 -8.33 29.59
N PRO A 756 9.12 -9.27 29.16
CA PRO A 756 8.97 -9.96 27.88
C PRO A 756 7.59 -10.64 27.73
N GLU A 757 7.04 -11.23 28.80
CA GLU A 757 5.69 -11.83 28.74
C GLU A 757 4.60 -10.78 28.57
N VAL A 758 4.70 -9.64 29.25
CA VAL A 758 3.71 -8.56 29.10
C VAL A 758 3.79 -7.94 27.70
N LYS A 759 4.99 -7.78 27.15
CA LYS A 759 5.17 -7.37 25.74
C LYS A 759 4.57 -8.39 24.77
N ALA A 760 4.72 -9.68 25.03
CA ALA A 760 4.12 -10.74 24.22
C ALA A 760 2.59 -10.77 24.34
N ALA A 761 2.04 -10.56 25.54
CA ALA A 761 0.61 -10.48 25.79
C ALA A 761 -0.04 -9.24 25.16
N ILE A 762 0.62 -8.07 25.23
CA ILE A 762 0.19 -6.85 24.54
C ILE A 762 0.23 -7.06 23.02
N ARG A 763 1.30 -7.67 22.48
CA ARG A 763 1.37 -8.04 21.05
C ARG A 763 0.27 -9.03 20.63
N LYS A 764 -0.15 -9.92 21.52
CA LYS A 764 -1.25 -10.87 21.28
C LYS A 764 -2.63 -10.20 21.33
N LYS A 765 -2.78 -9.09 22.06
CA LYS A 765 -3.99 -8.27 22.13
C LYS A 765 -4.09 -7.16 21.06
N LEU A 766 -2.96 -6.81 20.43
CA LEU A 766 -2.88 -5.80 19.36
C LEU A 766 -2.84 -6.41 17.95
N LYS A 767 -2.77 -7.75 17.85
CA LYS A 767 -3.19 -8.51 16.66
C LYS A 767 -4.69 -8.75 16.77
#